data_AF-A0A086SYC4-F1
#
_entry.id   AF-A0A086SYC4-F1
#
_cell.length_a   1.000
_cell.length_b   1.000
_cell.length_c   1.000
_cell.angle_alpha   90.00
_cell.angle_beta   90.00
_cell.angle_gamma   90.00
#
_symmetry.space_group_name_H-M   'P 1'
#
loop_
_entity.id
_entity.type
_entity.pdbx_description
1 polymer ?
#
loop_
_entity_poly.entity_id
_entity_poly.type
_entity_poly.pdbx_seq_one_letter_code
_entity_poly.pdbx_strand_id
1 'polypeptide(L)'
;MPIRLTAVIELSTLSHAPRIIATRVRTQTVRAASAMPGKRKKDKTGDATLHSEATNPKRRSRRIKDRYTTIMHDNVPTGTQAILDRRPTSPSQSSRETWKPKADMQYAMRHLKEMESELQSVVKRQQLAVETSSLDCATESTTEGERLPRDPDHYVLDEDEHKDPDPLQQAPLDRHDAELAQGDVVVLRDGDADAAERGARRAPPVNTELTPIQACLNTYLRASNPPVFSSRTCRLSSIIDHRYPLEHPKQPEHPTKNRPDKSQEPDKELGLKFVRDLGLANARDTVKMLRWNDKYGIKFMRLSSDMFPFASHEEHGYKLEPFAAKLLAQVGKVAAELGHRLTTHPGQFTQLGSPRKEVISAAIRDLEYHAEMLSLLRLPDQMDRDAVMILHMGGTYGDKAATLDRFRETYKTLSAGVKRRLVLENDDVSWCVHDLLPICEELNIPLVLDFHHHNIIFDPSIREGTLDIIDLFERILSTWSRKGIRPKMHYSEQTPSAITPRERRKHSARVRTLPPCPPDMDLMIEAKDKEQAVFELMRTFKLPGWDLFNDIVPYERDDESREAAKKARPKRKKSTKGAAGKKGVAKDQDNDDDEIEVPERIVSEEDFGMGGPERRVFWPEGMEEWLRPRKREIQKVATEDIAPDTTLFTIPRKAIINVLTSDLPKKLPSVFTPEGGRVDGGDDDEPRQNSWSYLILVMVYEFLRGEGSSWKPYFDVLPQAFDTPMFWSKDELTELQASPLLGKVGKEEAEGMFRANILPVIRQNPELFAASAEKTDGELVELAHRMGSTIMAYAFDLENEDEQNNEDDEEWVEDREGESMLGMVPMADILNADAEFNAHVNHGDDALTVTALRTIRAGEEILNYYGPLPNSELLRRYGYVTPKHSRYDVVELPWEIVEASLTSELAVPAETLGKIRAGIEESDVLEDSFILERETPEPNPDGTFAAGSPTFTAPLDESLVAQLKDFCKAIKKVNPDLIPDKRKRDGVIEAVLAKSLQALEARYPTDVVEDERLLREGGLGQRRRMAIEVRLGEKKLLREARNFLRGQQDEGSEPSKRAKTS
;
A
#
# COMPACT_ATOMS: atom_id res chain seq x y z
N MET A 1 -5.09 4.17 44.11
CA MET A 1 -5.64 3.12 43.20
C MET A 1 -4.66 2.97 42.03
N PRO A 2 -4.85 2.08 41.05
CA PRO A 2 -4.12 2.17 39.78
C PRO A 2 -4.78 3.17 38.81
N ILE A 3 -3.99 3.73 37.91
CA ILE A 3 -4.42 4.68 36.88
C ILE A 3 -5.45 3.99 35.97
N ARG A 4 -6.54 4.70 35.66
CA ARG A 4 -7.57 4.23 34.72
C ARG A 4 -7.41 4.95 33.39
N LEU A 5 -7.00 4.22 32.36
CA LEU A 5 -6.95 4.74 30.99
C LEU A 5 -8.28 4.55 30.24
N THR A 6 -8.46 5.36 29.21
CA THR A 6 -9.40 5.18 28.10
C THR A 6 -8.87 5.96 26.89
N ALA A 7 -9.32 5.67 25.66
CA ALA A 7 -8.83 6.39 24.47
C ALA A 7 -9.94 6.78 23.51
N VAL A 8 -9.95 8.04 23.08
CA VAL A 8 -10.91 8.62 22.12
C VAL A 8 -10.17 9.30 20.98
N ILE A 9 -10.88 9.58 19.88
CA ILE A 9 -10.46 10.65 18.96
C ILE A 9 -11.09 11.95 19.43
N GLU A 10 -10.29 12.98 19.73
CA GLU A 10 -10.76 14.35 19.62
C GLU A 10 -10.89 14.72 18.14
N LEU A 11 -12.08 15.17 17.74
CA LEU A 11 -12.32 15.68 16.40
C LEU A 11 -12.39 17.20 16.47
N SER A 12 -11.32 17.85 16.02
CA SER A 12 -11.43 19.21 15.45
C SER A 12 -12.36 19.11 14.23
N THR A 13 -13.63 19.49 14.41
CA THR A 13 -14.72 19.03 13.53
C THR A 13 -14.83 19.87 12.26
N LEU A 14 -14.00 19.54 11.27
CA LEU A 14 -14.23 19.91 9.87
C LEU A 14 -15.34 19.03 9.28
N SER A 15 -16.58 19.54 9.32
CA SER A 15 -17.77 18.81 8.91
C SER A 15 -17.93 18.72 7.39
N HIS A 16 -17.50 17.61 6.79
CA HIS A 16 -17.90 17.20 5.43
C HIS A 16 -18.47 15.78 5.45
N ALA A 17 -19.70 15.60 4.94
CA ALA A 17 -20.48 14.38 5.18
C ALA A 17 -20.50 13.43 3.95
N PRO A 18 -20.15 12.14 4.11
CA PRO A 18 -20.14 11.15 3.01
C PRO A 18 -21.52 10.49 2.76
N ARG A 19 -21.60 9.64 1.74
CA ARG A 19 -22.73 8.72 1.45
C ARG A 19 -22.46 7.34 2.06
N ILE A 20 -23.50 6.67 2.54
CA ILE A 20 -23.42 5.27 2.99
C ILE A 20 -23.64 4.34 1.79
N ILE A 21 -22.70 3.43 1.55
CA ILE A 21 -22.90 2.26 0.67
C ILE A 21 -23.24 1.08 1.57
N ALA A 22 -24.44 0.52 1.41
CA ALA A 22 -24.91 -0.62 2.21
C ALA A 22 -24.54 -1.95 1.53
N THR A 23 -23.66 -2.73 2.16
CA THR A 23 -23.24 -4.05 1.64
C THR A 23 -24.41 -5.05 1.66
N ARG A 24 -24.48 -5.89 0.62
CA ARG A 24 -25.70 -6.62 0.22
C ARG A 24 -25.85 -7.98 0.91
N VAL A 25 -26.79 -8.11 1.84
CA VAL A 25 -27.28 -9.42 2.33
C VAL A 25 -28.10 -10.13 1.24
N ARG A 26 -27.88 -11.44 1.05
CA ARG A 26 -28.51 -12.26 0.00
C ARG A 26 -29.24 -13.49 0.58
N THR A 27 -30.26 -13.26 1.42
CA THR A 27 -31.09 -14.32 1.99
C THR A 27 -31.95 -15.01 0.92
N GLN A 28 -31.66 -16.29 0.64
CA GLN A 28 -32.58 -17.18 -0.07
C GLN A 28 -33.56 -17.81 0.92
N THR A 29 -34.86 -17.55 0.76
CA THR A 29 -35.90 -18.20 1.55
C THR A 29 -36.50 -19.40 0.80
N VAL A 30 -36.09 -20.60 1.18
CA VAL A 30 -36.73 -21.85 0.74
C VAL A 30 -38.11 -21.96 1.39
N ARG A 31 -39.16 -22.22 0.59
CA ARG A 31 -40.44 -22.77 1.05
C ARG A 31 -40.94 -23.81 0.07
N ALA A 32 -41.52 -24.89 0.60
CA ALA A 32 -41.88 -26.07 -0.14
C ALA A 32 -43.38 -26.41 -0.04
N ALA A 33 -43.81 -27.24 -1.00
CA ALA A 33 -44.99 -28.12 -0.99
C ALA A 33 -46.41 -27.54 -1.21
N SER A 34 -47.18 -28.31 -2.00
CA SER A 34 -48.65 -28.42 -2.05
C SER A 34 -49.47 -27.26 -2.68
N ALA A 35 -50.44 -27.50 -3.59
CA ALA A 35 -50.86 -28.76 -4.22
C ALA A 35 -51.61 -28.56 -5.56
N MET A 36 -51.65 -29.63 -6.36
CA MET A 36 -52.60 -29.92 -7.46
C MET A 36 -54.05 -30.10 -6.94
N PRO A 37 -55.14 -30.20 -7.76
CA PRO A 37 -55.19 -30.55 -9.20
C PRO A 37 -56.16 -29.76 -10.12
N GLY A 38 -55.99 -29.86 -11.45
CA GLY A 38 -56.93 -29.29 -12.44
C GLY A 38 -56.90 -29.93 -13.85
N LYS A 39 -57.91 -30.76 -14.18
CA LYS A 39 -58.19 -31.38 -15.50
C LYS A 39 -58.45 -30.29 -16.59
N ARG A 40 -58.34 -30.47 -17.93
CA ARG A 40 -58.68 -31.65 -18.78
C ARG A 40 -58.28 -31.45 -20.28
N LYS A 41 -57.78 -32.52 -20.93
CA LYS A 41 -57.83 -32.97 -22.37
C LYS A 41 -58.26 -32.06 -23.57
N LYS A 42 -57.65 -32.40 -24.75
CA LYS A 42 -58.15 -32.38 -26.17
C LYS A 42 -58.05 -31.05 -26.98
N ASP A 43 -57.85 -31.02 -28.32
CA ASP A 43 -57.46 -32.09 -29.29
C ASP A 43 -56.84 -31.58 -30.63
N LYS A 44 -56.25 -32.54 -31.39
CA LYS A 44 -55.98 -32.71 -32.85
C LYS A 44 -56.33 -31.66 -33.96
N THR A 45 -55.44 -31.62 -34.98
CA THR A 45 -55.63 -31.47 -36.48
C THR A 45 -56.35 -30.23 -37.07
N GLY A 46 -56.06 -29.74 -38.29
CA GLY A 46 -55.05 -30.10 -39.31
C GLY A 46 -55.53 -29.81 -40.76
N ASP A 47 -54.66 -29.30 -41.65
CA ASP A 47 -54.87 -28.94 -43.08
C ASP A 47 -55.97 -27.87 -43.41
N ALA A 48 -55.97 -27.15 -44.55
CA ALA A 48 -54.95 -26.82 -45.58
C ALA A 48 -55.48 -25.67 -46.50
N THR A 49 -54.63 -24.99 -47.29
CA THR A 49 -54.72 -24.87 -48.79
C THR A 49 -53.88 -23.71 -49.40
N LEU A 50 -53.04 -24.06 -50.41
CA LEU A 50 -52.71 -23.31 -51.67
C LEU A 50 -51.92 -21.97 -51.58
N HIS A 51 -51.08 -21.53 -52.55
CA HIS A 51 -50.83 -21.92 -53.97
C HIS A 51 -49.34 -21.76 -54.41
N SER A 52 -48.90 -22.55 -55.43
CA SER A 52 -47.80 -22.34 -56.43
C SER A 52 -46.42 -21.74 -56.01
N GLU A 53 -45.27 -22.44 -56.08
CA GLU A 53 -44.43 -22.86 -57.26
C GLU A 53 -43.51 -21.75 -57.85
N ALA A 54 -42.22 -21.97 -58.23
CA ALA A 54 -41.31 -23.13 -58.08
C ALA A 54 -39.77 -22.81 -58.22
N THR A 55 -38.93 -23.56 -57.49
CA THR A 55 -37.53 -24.06 -57.73
C THR A 55 -36.39 -23.26 -58.43
N ASN A 56 -35.26 -23.08 -57.70
CA ASN A 56 -33.85 -23.60 -57.90
C ASN A 56 -33.36 -24.02 -59.33
N PRO A 57 -32.04 -23.94 -59.75
CA PRO A 57 -30.88 -24.42 -58.96
C PRO A 57 -29.43 -23.83 -59.17
N LYS A 58 -28.54 -24.11 -58.19
CA LYS A 58 -27.07 -24.43 -58.23
C LYS A 58 -26.18 -24.14 -59.50
N ARG A 59 -25.03 -23.42 -59.35
CA ARG A 59 -23.60 -23.91 -59.46
C ARG A 59 -22.52 -22.79 -59.58
N ARG A 60 -21.24 -23.17 -59.34
CA ARG A 60 -19.99 -22.36 -59.39
C ARG A 60 -19.58 -21.92 -60.83
N SER A 61 -18.84 -20.79 -60.99
CA SER A 61 -17.36 -20.75 -61.19
C SER A 61 -16.74 -19.52 -61.91
N ARG A 62 -15.44 -19.26 -61.63
CA ARG A 62 -14.36 -18.62 -62.45
C ARG A 62 -14.42 -17.13 -62.93
N ARG A 63 -13.69 -16.28 -62.20
CA ARG A 63 -12.39 -15.61 -62.56
C ARG A 63 -12.11 -15.23 -64.04
N ILE A 64 -11.97 -13.90 -64.30
CA ILE A 64 -11.15 -13.16 -65.31
C ILE A 64 -11.41 -11.64 -65.04
N LYS A 65 -10.53 -10.60 -65.12
CA LYS A 65 -9.09 -10.33 -65.36
C LYS A 65 -8.78 -9.48 -66.63
N ASP A 66 -7.90 -8.46 -66.48
CA ASP A 66 -7.26 -7.61 -67.52
C ASP A 66 -8.17 -6.59 -68.26
N ARG A 67 -7.75 -5.41 -68.79
CA ARG A 67 -6.57 -4.51 -68.60
C ARG A 67 -6.75 -3.17 -69.39
N TYR A 68 -6.26 -2.02 -68.87
CA TYR A 68 -6.01 -0.71 -69.57
C TYR A 68 -7.24 -0.02 -70.26
N THR A 69 -7.25 1.24 -70.75
CA THR A 69 -6.16 2.18 -71.16
C THR A 69 -6.54 3.69 -70.96
N THR A 70 -5.54 4.57 -71.02
CA THR A 70 -5.54 6.05 -70.78
C THR A 70 -6.08 6.96 -71.91
N ILE A 71 -6.59 8.16 -71.55
CA ILE A 71 -6.63 9.43 -72.34
C ILE A 71 -7.17 10.57 -71.43
N MET A 72 -6.84 11.88 -71.49
CA MET A 72 -5.68 12.71 -71.93
C MET A 72 -5.80 14.16 -71.32
N HIS A 73 -4.71 14.97 -71.38
CA HIS A 73 -4.54 16.46 -71.50
C HIS A 73 -5.71 17.48 -71.23
N ASP A 74 -5.51 18.75 -70.80
CA ASP A 74 -4.31 19.64 -70.83
C ASP A 74 -4.38 20.89 -69.90
N ASN A 75 -3.26 21.68 -69.84
CA ASN A 75 -3.07 23.07 -69.31
C ASN A 75 -3.13 23.32 -67.76
N VAL A 76 -2.14 23.88 -67.01
CA VAL A 76 -1.13 24.97 -67.20
C VAL A 76 -1.78 26.37 -67.09
N PRO A 77 -1.37 27.31 -66.16
CA PRO A 77 0.02 27.84 -66.11
C PRO A 77 0.67 28.29 -64.76
N THR A 78 2.01 28.16 -64.73
CA THR A 78 3.07 29.02 -64.12
C THR A 78 3.11 29.38 -62.62
N GLY A 79 4.32 29.28 -62.02
CA GLY A 79 4.63 29.68 -60.62
C GLY A 79 6.14 29.83 -60.24
N THR A 80 7.06 29.34 -61.07
CA THR A 80 8.45 29.85 -61.26
C THR A 80 9.43 29.94 -60.06
N GLN A 81 10.29 28.91 -59.94
CA GLN A 81 11.76 28.97 -59.62
C GLN A 81 12.22 29.49 -58.23
N ALA A 82 13.45 29.24 -57.75
CA ALA A 82 14.46 28.16 -57.92
C ALA A 82 15.43 28.23 -56.71
N ILE A 83 16.46 27.39 -56.52
CA ILE A 83 17.74 27.33 -57.26
C ILE A 83 18.39 25.94 -57.03
N LEU A 84 18.96 25.37 -58.11
CA LEU A 84 19.90 24.25 -58.07
C LEU A 84 21.34 24.78 -58.09
N ASP A 85 22.29 24.09 -57.47
CA ASP A 85 23.24 23.22 -58.21
C ASP A 85 24.53 22.91 -57.41
N ARG A 86 24.96 21.63 -57.48
CA ARG A 86 26.32 21.22 -57.92
C ARG A 86 26.52 19.69 -57.85
N ARG A 87 26.40 19.04 -59.00
CA ARG A 87 27.23 17.87 -59.41
C ARG A 87 28.52 18.41 -60.07
N PRO A 88 29.59 17.63 -60.36
CA PRO A 88 29.72 16.16 -60.52
C PRO A 88 30.86 15.58 -59.63
N THR A 89 31.50 14.40 -59.78
CA THR A 89 31.74 13.44 -60.89
C THR A 89 31.84 11.97 -60.40
N SER A 90 31.86 11.04 -61.37
CA SER A 90 32.33 9.65 -61.28
C SER A 90 33.06 9.31 -62.61
N PRO A 91 33.66 8.12 -62.84
CA PRO A 91 33.85 6.96 -61.95
C PRO A 91 35.31 6.41 -61.92
N SER A 92 35.54 5.34 -61.15
CA SER A 92 36.50 4.29 -61.53
C SER A 92 35.97 2.92 -61.12
N GLN A 93 36.42 1.84 -61.76
CA GLN A 93 36.00 0.47 -61.46
C GLN A 93 37.14 -0.29 -60.76
N SER A 94 36.82 -0.96 -59.65
CA SER A 94 37.63 -2.05 -59.12
C SER A 94 36.73 -3.24 -58.76
N SER A 95 37.35 -4.41 -58.69
CA SER A 95 36.83 -5.72 -58.30
C SER A 95 35.56 -5.75 -57.44
N ARG A 96 34.54 -6.50 -57.91
CA ARG A 96 33.61 -7.18 -57.01
C ARG A 96 34.40 -8.22 -56.21
N GLU A 97 34.68 -7.94 -54.94
CA GLU A 97 34.88 -9.00 -53.96
C GLU A 97 33.53 -9.36 -53.33
N THR A 98 33.38 -10.63 -52.94
CA THR A 98 32.15 -11.12 -52.31
C THR A 98 32.17 -10.79 -50.82
N TRP A 99 31.19 -10.02 -50.37
CA TRP A 99 30.93 -9.75 -48.95
C TRP A 99 30.85 -11.08 -48.18
N LYS A 100 31.58 -11.19 -47.06
CA LYS A 100 31.61 -12.38 -46.21
C LYS A 100 31.23 -11.98 -44.77
N PRO A 101 29.92 -11.90 -44.45
CA PRO A 101 29.44 -11.28 -43.21
C PRO A 101 30.20 -11.69 -41.94
N LYS A 102 30.46 -12.98 -41.74
CA LYS A 102 31.16 -13.47 -40.54
C LYS A 102 32.59 -12.92 -40.36
N ALA A 103 33.32 -12.56 -41.43
CA ALA A 103 34.68 -12.05 -41.30
C ALA A 103 34.70 -10.58 -40.86
N ASP A 104 33.87 -9.75 -41.49
CA ASP A 104 33.78 -8.31 -41.22
C ASP A 104 33.10 -8.06 -39.86
N MET A 105 32.11 -8.90 -39.51
CA MET A 105 31.45 -8.91 -38.19
C MET A 105 32.41 -9.30 -37.07
N GLN A 106 33.26 -10.34 -37.27
CA GLN A 106 34.29 -10.72 -36.28
C GLN A 106 35.35 -9.62 -36.08
N TYR A 107 35.64 -8.82 -37.12
CA TYR A 107 36.50 -7.65 -36.98
C TYR A 107 35.84 -6.56 -36.11
N ALA A 108 34.56 -6.26 -36.36
CA ALA A 108 33.81 -5.28 -35.57
C ALA A 108 33.64 -5.69 -34.09
N MET A 109 33.26 -6.95 -33.82
CA MET A 109 33.09 -7.47 -32.45
C MET A 109 34.40 -7.49 -31.66
N ARG A 110 35.55 -7.75 -32.31
CA ARG A 110 36.87 -7.59 -31.67
C ARG A 110 37.14 -6.13 -31.31
N HIS A 111 36.89 -5.21 -32.24
CA HIS A 111 37.15 -3.77 -32.02
C HIS A 111 36.31 -3.17 -30.88
N LEU A 112 35.05 -3.63 -30.72
CA LEU A 112 34.18 -3.23 -29.61
C LEU A 112 34.69 -3.77 -28.26
N LYS A 113 35.08 -5.06 -28.19
CA LYS A 113 35.66 -5.66 -26.98
C LYS A 113 36.99 -5.01 -26.57
N GLU A 114 37.79 -4.56 -27.55
CA GLU A 114 39.02 -3.79 -27.30
C GLU A 114 38.69 -2.40 -26.68
N MET A 115 37.67 -1.69 -27.18
CA MET A 115 37.22 -0.40 -26.63
C MET A 115 36.60 -0.53 -25.22
N GLU A 116 35.77 -1.54 -24.99
CA GLU A 116 35.16 -1.81 -23.67
C GLU A 116 36.24 -2.04 -22.59
N SER A 117 37.25 -2.85 -22.92
CA SER A 117 38.40 -3.13 -22.05
C SER A 117 39.21 -1.85 -21.74
N GLU A 118 39.44 -0.98 -22.73
CA GLU A 118 40.06 0.32 -22.48
C GLU A 118 39.20 1.18 -21.53
N LEU A 119 37.88 1.25 -21.72
CA LEU A 119 36.97 2.04 -20.89
C LEU A 119 36.98 1.58 -19.43
N GLN A 120 36.82 0.27 -19.19
CA GLN A 120 36.91 -0.33 -17.85
C GLN A 120 38.27 -0.06 -17.20
N SER A 121 39.37 -0.11 -17.98
CA SER A 121 40.71 0.19 -17.47
C SER A 121 40.90 1.66 -17.08
N VAL A 122 40.13 2.59 -17.67
CA VAL A 122 40.15 4.02 -17.32
C VAL A 122 39.36 4.26 -16.02
N VAL A 123 38.16 3.70 -15.89
CA VAL A 123 37.34 3.78 -14.66
C VAL A 123 38.14 3.24 -13.46
N LYS A 124 38.79 2.08 -13.61
CA LYS A 124 39.60 1.45 -12.57
C LYS A 124 40.84 2.28 -12.18
N ARG A 125 41.44 2.99 -13.14
CA ARG A 125 42.53 3.96 -12.88
C ARG A 125 42.03 5.21 -12.14
N GLN A 126 40.81 5.67 -12.40
CA GLN A 126 40.20 6.79 -11.68
C GLN A 126 39.82 6.41 -10.24
N GLN A 127 39.26 5.22 -10.01
CA GLN A 127 38.98 4.70 -8.66
C GLN A 127 40.25 4.62 -7.81
N LEU A 128 41.34 4.02 -8.33
CA LEU A 128 42.64 3.98 -7.66
C LEU A 128 43.25 5.37 -7.38
N ALA A 129 42.95 6.38 -8.21
CA ALA A 129 43.38 7.76 -7.98
C ALA A 129 42.58 8.46 -6.86
N VAL A 130 41.34 8.03 -6.59
CA VAL A 130 40.54 8.49 -5.45
C VAL A 130 40.98 7.76 -4.18
N GLU A 131 41.12 6.44 -4.21
CA GLU A 131 41.53 5.62 -3.06
C GLU A 131 42.92 5.96 -2.50
N THR A 132 43.81 6.48 -3.34
CA THR A 132 45.16 6.93 -2.94
C THR A 132 45.20 8.33 -2.31
N SER A 133 44.05 9.03 -2.19
CA SER A 133 43.94 10.39 -1.65
C SER A 133 43.51 10.46 -0.17
N SER A 134 44.31 9.88 0.74
CA SER A 134 44.08 10.01 2.19
C SER A 134 44.14 11.45 2.70
N LEU A 135 43.10 11.87 3.44
CA LEU A 135 43.11 13.02 4.33
C LEU A 135 42.85 12.57 5.78
N ASP A 136 43.91 12.14 6.46
CA ASP A 136 43.87 11.83 7.89
C ASP A 136 43.88 13.11 8.75
N CYS A 137 43.01 13.16 9.76
CA CYS A 137 43.34 13.81 11.04
C CYS A 137 42.53 13.19 12.18
N ALA A 138 43.19 12.90 13.30
CA ALA A 138 42.66 12.01 14.34
C ALA A 138 42.02 12.77 15.53
N THR A 139 41.17 12.06 16.28
CA THR A 139 40.60 12.50 17.56
C THR A 139 41.44 12.04 18.74
N GLU A 140 41.80 12.94 19.66
CA GLU A 140 41.99 12.60 21.08
C GLU A 140 41.85 13.84 22.00
N SER A 141 42.05 13.69 23.31
CA SER A 141 41.48 14.60 24.32
C SER A 141 42.45 14.98 25.47
N THR A 142 42.02 15.96 26.30
CA THR A 142 42.45 16.33 27.68
C THR A 142 43.19 17.67 27.93
N THR A 143 42.52 18.51 28.75
CA THR A 143 42.92 19.43 29.84
C THR A 143 44.28 20.17 29.95
N GLU A 144 44.15 21.46 30.33
CA GLU A 144 45.03 22.32 31.18
C GLU A 144 46.38 22.90 30.67
N GLY A 145 46.66 24.17 31.03
CA GLY A 145 48.03 24.74 31.09
C GLY A 145 48.24 26.22 30.66
N GLU A 146 48.26 27.15 31.63
CA GLU A 146 48.93 28.48 31.69
C GLU A 146 49.66 29.09 30.44
N ARG A 147 49.57 30.41 30.13
CA ARG A 147 50.14 31.53 30.95
C ARG A 147 49.76 32.97 30.50
N LEU A 148 49.95 33.92 31.43
CA LEU A 148 49.79 35.41 31.38
C LEU A 148 51.01 36.14 30.72
N PRO A 149 51.06 37.49 30.43
CA PRO A 149 50.57 38.59 31.30
C PRO A 149 50.17 40.02 30.78
N ARG A 150 49.35 40.72 31.61
CA ARG A 150 49.33 42.17 32.01
C ARG A 150 48.87 43.33 31.05
N ASP A 151 47.74 43.95 31.45
CA ASP A 151 47.41 45.39 31.74
C ASP A 151 48.43 46.53 31.46
N PRO A 152 48.01 47.83 31.24
CA PRO A 152 47.01 48.52 32.11
C PRO A 152 46.10 49.71 31.60
N ASP A 153 45.09 50.03 32.43
CA ASP A 153 44.54 51.36 32.87
C ASP A 153 43.64 52.34 32.02
N HIS A 154 42.42 52.56 32.56
CA HIS A 154 41.67 53.83 32.86
C HIS A 154 40.88 54.72 31.83
N TYR A 155 39.85 55.38 32.42
CA TYR A 155 38.92 56.51 32.03
C TYR A 155 37.43 56.10 31.80
N VAL A 156 36.41 56.27 32.69
CA VAL A 156 35.87 57.38 33.56
C VAL A 156 35.03 58.42 32.76
N LEU A 157 33.70 58.62 32.95
CA LEU A 157 33.00 59.50 33.93
C LEU A 157 31.45 59.28 34.04
N ASP A 158 30.90 59.28 35.28
CA ASP A 158 29.74 59.97 35.95
C ASP A 158 28.48 60.52 35.17
N GLU A 159 27.20 60.27 35.60
CA GLU A 159 26.22 61.06 36.47
C GLU A 159 25.59 62.35 35.84
N ASP A 160 24.31 62.80 35.97
CA ASP A 160 23.00 62.43 36.64
C ASP A 160 21.81 63.05 35.77
N GLU A 161 20.49 63.29 36.04
CA GLU A 161 19.50 63.27 37.16
C GLU A 161 18.03 63.15 36.59
N HIS A 162 16.95 63.23 37.40
CA HIS A 162 15.52 63.05 37.03
C HIS A 162 14.66 64.34 36.83
N LYS A 163 13.43 64.22 36.25
CA LYS A 163 12.08 64.53 36.86
C LYS A 163 10.89 64.75 35.87
N ASP A 164 9.68 64.31 36.28
CA ASP A 164 8.32 64.64 35.77
C ASP A 164 7.65 65.79 36.61
N PRO A 165 6.36 66.26 36.45
CA PRO A 165 5.24 65.87 35.56
C PRO A 165 4.34 67.00 34.92
N ASP A 166 3.25 66.57 34.25
CA ASP A 166 1.90 67.16 33.86
C ASP A 166 1.45 68.50 34.54
N PRO A 167 0.61 69.43 33.96
CA PRO A 167 -0.70 69.12 33.32
C PRO A 167 -1.45 70.04 32.29
N LEU A 168 -2.32 69.42 31.44
CA LEU A 168 -3.57 69.96 30.80
C LEU A 168 -3.42 71.12 29.75
N GLN A 169 -4.37 71.65 28.93
CA GLN A 169 -5.83 71.51 28.58
C GLN A 169 -6.09 72.27 27.21
N GLN A 170 -7.24 72.39 26.48
CA GLN A 170 -8.64 71.88 26.46
C GLN A 170 -9.31 72.16 25.05
N ALA A 171 -10.20 71.27 24.54
CA ALA A 171 -11.40 71.49 23.65
C ALA A 171 -11.34 72.28 22.28
N PRO A 172 -12.34 72.14 21.36
CA PRO A 172 -13.16 70.96 20.95
C PRO A 172 -13.41 70.78 19.41
N LEU A 173 -13.76 69.54 19.01
CA LEU A 173 -14.68 69.10 17.92
C LEU A 173 -14.80 69.89 16.58
N ASP A 174 -14.42 69.27 15.43
CA ASP A 174 -15.36 68.68 14.42
C ASP A 174 -14.59 67.90 13.31
N ARG A 175 -15.22 66.87 12.71
CA ARG A 175 -14.88 66.11 11.47
C ARG A 175 -13.42 65.68 11.19
N HIS A 176 -12.89 64.73 11.97
CA HIS A 176 -12.02 63.71 11.36
C HIS A 176 -12.12 62.31 12.02
N ASP A 177 -12.53 62.25 13.28
CA ASP A 177 -12.63 61.01 14.08
C ASP A 177 -13.80 60.06 13.71
N ALA A 178 -14.36 60.21 12.50
CA ALA A 178 -15.34 59.29 11.92
C ALA A 178 -14.75 58.39 10.81
N GLU A 179 -13.49 58.63 10.41
CA GLU A 179 -12.89 58.03 9.20
C GLU A 179 -11.61 57.22 9.48
N LEU A 180 -11.03 57.31 10.69
CA LEU A 180 -9.87 56.52 11.11
C LEU A 180 -10.22 55.24 11.88
N ALA A 181 -11.51 54.96 12.10
CA ALA A 181 -12.00 53.73 12.72
C ALA A 181 -12.23 52.57 11.70
N GLN A 182 -11.44 52.50 10.64
CA GLN A 182 -11.54 51.47 9.57
C GLN A 182 -10.19 50.81 9.23
N GLY A 183 -9.13 51.09 9.98
CA GLY A 183 -7.76 50.69 9.64
C GLY A 183 -7.14 49.58 10.50
N ASP A 184 -7.81 48.44 10.70
CA ASP A 184 -7.14 47.17 11.06
C ASP A 184 -8.03 45.92 10.85
N VAL A 185 -8.30 45.59 9.59
CA VAL A 185 -8.83 44.29 9.15
C VAL A 185 -8.08 43.88 7.88
N VAL A 186 -7.61 42.63 7.81
CA VAL A 186 -6.87 42.13 6.64
C VAL A 186 -7.78 42.13 5.41
N VAL A 187 -7.31 42.74 4.32
CA VAL A 187 -8.11 43.06 3.13
C VAL A 187 -8.66 41.82 2.43
N LEU A 188 -9.99 41.64 2.51
CA LEU A 188 -10.76 40.94 1.48
C LEU A 188 -11.01 41.92 0.33
N ARG A 189 -10.97 41.43 -0.92
CA ARG A 189 -11.25 42.23 -2.13
C ARG A 189 -12.53 41.74 -2.80
N ASP A 190 -13.32 42.66 -3.34
CA ASP A 190 -14.75 42.47 -3.59
C ASP A 190 -15.14 41.26 -4.45
N GLY A 191 -16.20 40.56 -4.00
CA GLY A 191 -16.77 39.38 -4.68
C GLY A 191 -17.88 38.64 -3.90
N ASP A 192 -18.03 38.90 -2.60
CA ASP A 192 -18.84 38.09 -1.69
C ASP A 192 -20.32 38.51 -1.54
N ALA A 193 -21.01 38.58 -2.68
CA ALA A 193 -22.44 38.24 -2.72
C ALA A 193 -22.68 36.76 -3.08
N ASP A 194 -21.65 36.07 -3.58
CA ASP A 194 -21.77 34.79 -4.30
C ASP A 194 -21.10 33.61 -3.55
N ALA A 195 -20.27 33.83 -2.52
CA ALA A 195 -19.65 32.73 -1.76
C ALA A 195 -20.67 31.80 -1.08
N ALA A 196 -21.78 32.34 -0.58
CA ALA A 196 -22.86 31.56 0.00
C ALA A 196 -23.54 30.63 -1.03
N GLU A 197 -23.61 31.04 -2.31
CA GLU A 197 -24.23 30.24 -3.37
C GLU A 197 -23.21 29.31 -4.08
N ARG A 198 -21.95 29.74 -4.24
CA ARG A 198 -20.84 28.88 -4.70
C ARG A 198 -20.60 27.69 -3.77
N GLY A 199 -20.79 27.87 -2.46
CA GLY A 199 -20.79 26.77 -1.50
C GLY A 199 -21.87 25.71 -1.77
N ALA A 200 -23.03 26.11 -2.29
CA ALA A 200 -24.12 25.22 -2.67
C ALA A 200 -24.02 24.65 -4.10
N ARG A 201 -23.24 25.29 -4.98
CA ARG A 201 -23.04 24.91 -6.40
C ARG A 201 -21.76 24.13 -6.68
N ARG A 202 -20.88 23.92 -5.69
CA ARG A 202 -19.67 23.12 -5.84
C ARG A 202 -20.04 21.65 -6.11
N ALA A 203 -19.51 21.06 -7.19
CA ALA A 203 -19.54 19.61 -7.35
C ALA A 203 -18.87 18.95 -6.13
N PRO A 204 -19.33 17.77 -5.66
CA PRO A 204 -18.72 17.11 -4.52
C PRO A 204 -17.23 16.85 -4.80
N PRO A 205 -16.33 17.02 -3.81
CA PRO A 205 -14.93 16.70 -4.01
C PRO A 205 -14.81 15.21 -4.37
N VAL A 206 -14.26 14.94 -5.55
CA VAL A 206 -13.91 13.58 -5.96
C VAL A 206 -12.52 13.27 -5.41
N ASN A 207 -12.30 12.01 -5.03
CA ASN A 207 -11.12 11.53 -4.30
C ASN A 207 -11.01 12.08 -2.86
N THR A 208 -11.83 11.55 -1.96
CA THR A 208 -11.56 11.56 -0.51
C THR A 208 -12.01 10.23 0.08
N GLU A 209 -11.17 9.20 -0.03
CA GLU A 209 -11.52 7.83 0.38
C GLU A 209 -11.58 7.64 1.91
N LEU A 210 -10.94 8.54 2.67
CA LEU A 210 -11.06 8.62 4.12
C LEU A 210 -12.28 9.46 4.50
N THR A 211 -13.41 8.79 4.72
CA THR A 211 -14.59 9.39 5.35
C THR A 211 -14.24 9.87 6.77
N PRO A 212 -14.63 11.10 7.20
CA PRO A 212 -14.42 11.52 8.58
C PRO A 212 -15.21 10.59 9.52
N ILE A 213 -14.46 9.86 10.34
CA ILE A 213 -14.95 8.69 11.06
C ILE A 213 -15.80 9.14 12.25
N GLN A 214 -17.07 8.70 12.29
CA GLN A 214 -17.99 9.03 13.38
C GLN A 214 -17.46 8.56 14.74
N ALA A 215 -17.63 9.40 15.78
CA ALA A 215 -17.03 9.28 17.10
C ALA A 215 -17.70 8.21 17.98
N CYS A 216 -17.60 6.95 17.53
CA CYS A 216 -17.85 5.76 18.34
C CYS A 216 -16.51 5.22 18.87
N LEU A 217 -16.54 4.82 20.13
CA LEU A 217 -15.39 4.73 21.03
C LEU A 217 -14.61 3.40 20.96
N ASN A 218 -14.71 2.68 19.84
CA ASN A 218 -14.07 1.39 19.66
C ASN A 218 -13.99 1.04 18.16
N THR A 219 -12.82 0.71 17.65
CA THR A 219 -12.57 0.37 16.24
C THR A 219 -12.92 -1.08 15.95
N TYR A 220 -12.56 -2.00 16.84
CA TYR A 220 -12.91 -3.42 16.73
C TYR A 220 -14.43 -3.66 16.62
N LEU A 221 -15.22 -3.10 17.54
CA LEU A 221 -16.68 -3.19 17.59
C LEU A 221 -17.41 -2.54 16.40
N ARG A 222 -16.73 -1.66 15.64
CA ARG A 222 -17.27 -1.08 14.40
C ARG A 222 -17.02 -1.95 13.17
N ALA A 223 -16.04 -2.86 13.22
CA ALA A 223 -15.82 -3.85 12.17
C ALA A 223 -16.75 -5.07 12.29
N SER A 224 -17.33 -5.32 13.47
CA SER A 224 -18.32 -6.38 13.71
C SER A 224 -19.56 -6.26 12.80
N ASN A 225 -20.20 -7.38 12.46
CA ASN A 225 -21.43 -7.43 11.68
C ASN A 225 -22.62 -8.07 12.46
N PRO A 226 -23.59 -7.30 12.99
CA PRO A 226 -23.81 -5.86 12.77
C PRO A 226 -22.90 -4.94 13.60
N PRO A 227 -22.54 -3.76 13.07
CA PRO A 227 -21.61 -2.82 13.71
C PRO A 227 -22.25 -2.02 14.85
N VAL A 228 -21.46 -1.81 15.91
CA VAL A 228 -21.86 -1.11 17.13
C VAL A 228 -21.47 0.37 17.05
N PHE A 229 -22.44 1.26 17.26
CA PHE A 229 -22.24 2.71 17.20
C PHE A 229 -22.94 3.44 18.35
N SER A 230 -22.21 4.28 19.08
CA SER A 230 -22.77 5.25 20.05
C SER A 230 -23.11 6.62 19.43
N SER A 231 -22.99 6.76 18.11
CA SER A 231 -22.91 8.07 17.42
C SER A 231 -23.50 8.09 16.00
N ARG A 232 -24.54 7.29 15.72
CA ARG A 232 -25.25 7.34 14.43
C ARG A 232 -25.89 8.71 14.23
N THR A 233 -25.34 9.52 13.33
CA THR A 233 -25.88 10.83 12.95
C THR A 233 -26.77 10.76 11.72
N CYS A 234 -27.57 11.81 11.50
CA CYS A 234 -28.38 12.01 10.29
C CYS A 234 -28.13 13.41 9.72
N ARG A 235 -28.63 13.69 8.51
CA ARG A 235 -28.66 15.05 7.94
C ARG A 235 -30.02 15.69 8.20
N LEU A 236 -30.09 17.03 8.19
CA LEU A 236 -31.37 17.75 8.23
C LEU A 236 -32.31 17.32 7.08
N SER A 237 -31.76 17.09 5.88
CA SER A 237 -32.51 16.53 4.75
C SER A 237 -33.10 15.14 5.06
N SER A 238 -32.38 14.30 5.81
CA SER A 238 -32.91 13.00 6.27
C SER A 238 -34.13 13.20 7.16
N ILE A 239 -34.09 14.12 8.14
CA ILE A 239 -35.24 14.41 9.02
C ILE A 239 -36.46 14.85 8.21
N ILE A 240 -36.26 15.65 7.15
CA ILE A 240 -37.30 16.11 6.24
C ILE A 240 -37.83 14.95 5.36
N ASP A 241 -36.94 14.11 4.84
CA ASP A 241 -37.30 12.94 4.02
C ASP A 241 -38.09 11.90 4.82
N HIS A 242 -37.78 11.69 6.10
CA HIS A 242 -38.48 10.73 6.98
C HIS A 242 -39.76 11.33 7.60
N ARG A 243 -40.21 12.53 7.15
CA ARG A 243 -41.58 13.01 7.42
C ARG A 243 -42.62 12.29 6.57
N TYR A 244 -42.21 11.72 5.44
CA TYR A 244 -43.10 10.97 4.56
C TYR A 244 -43.21 9.51 5.04
N PRO A 245 -44.41 8.90 5.04
CA PRO A 245 -44.58 7.49 5.37
C PRO A 245 -43.89 6.60 4.33
N LEU A 246 -43.45 5.40 4.71
CA LEU A 246 -42.81 4.47 3.78
C LEU A 246 -43.79 3.96 2.71
N GLU A 247 -43.33 3.75 1.47
CA GLU A 247 -44.11 3.17 0.36
C GLU A 247 -44.83 1.86 0.74
N HIS A 248 -44.22 1.06 1.63
CA HIS A 248 -44.77 -0.17 2.20
C HIS A 248 -44.66 -0.14 3.75
N PRO A 249 -45.62 0.46 4.48
CA PRO A 249 -45.54 0.67 5.94
C PRO A 249 -45.45 -0.59 6.83
N LYS A 250 -45.57 -1.78 6.24
CA LYS A 250 -45.44 -3.08 6.93
C LYS A 250 -44.09 -3.77 6.72
N GLN A 251 -43.20 -3.17 5.93
CA GLN A 251 -41.84 -3.67 5.68
C GLN A 251 -40.83 -2.75 6.41
N PRO A 252 -39.63 -3.24 6.77
CA PRO A 252 -38.55 -2.37 7.21
C PRO A 252 -38.14 -1.41 6.09
N GLU A 253 -37.62 -0.24 6.46
CA GLU A 253 -37.09 0.73 5.49
C GLU A 253 -35.91 0.12 4.70
N HIS A 254 -35.86 0.42 3.40
CA HIS A 254 -34.80 -0.05 2.52
C HIS A 254 -34.62 0.93 1.34
N PRO A 255 -33.43 1.55 1.15
CA PRO A 255 -33.23 2.70 0.25
C PRO A 255 -33.76 2.56 -1.18
N THR A 256 -33.83 1.34 -1.72
CA THR A 256 -34.30 1.03 -3.08
C THR A 256 -35.54 0.12 -3.17
N LYS A 257 -36.16 -0.27 -2.05
CA LYS A 257 -37.30 -1.22 -2.02
C LYS A 257 -38.49 -0.76 -1.18
N ASN A 258 -38.25 0.12 -0.21
CA ASN A 258 -39.24 0.64 0.71
C ASN A 258 -38.71 1.94 1.30
N ARG A 259 -38.87 3.03 0.55
CA ARG A 259 -38.37 4.38 0.89
C ARG A 259 -39.54 5.28 1.33
N PRO A 260 -39.29 6.46 1.92
CA PRO A 260 -40.34 7.44 2.19
C PRO A 260 -41.06 7.89 0.91
N ASP A 261 -42.39 7.77 0.90
CA ASP A 261 -43.29 8.09 -0.20
C ASP A 261 -43.63 9.59 -0.24
N LYS A 262 -42.86 10.32 -1.05
CA LYS A 262 -43.00 11.77 -1.24
C LYS A 262 -44.27 12.20 -1.98
N SER A 263 -45.19 11.28 -2.32
CA SER A 263 -46.52 11.62 -2.84
C SER A 263 -47.58 11.79 -1.75
N GLN A 264 -47.31 11.36 -0.51
CA GLN A 264 -48.19 11.52 0.64
C GLN A 264 -47.86 12.78 1.45
N GLU A 265 -48.74 13.19 2.36
CA GLU A 265 -48.51 14.39 3.20
C GLU A 265 -47.41 14.15 4.25
N PRO A 266 -46.49 15.12 4.49
CA PRO A 266 -45.39 14.97 5.42
C PRO A 266 -45.80 15.25 6.88
N ASP A 267 -45.66 14.24 7.74
CA ASP A 267 -45.83 14.37 9.20
C ASP A 267 -44.50 14.71 9.89
N LYS A 268 -44.48 15.78 10.69
CA LYS A 268 -43.31 16.17 11.50
C LYS A 268 -42.96 15.13 12.55
N GLU A 269 -43.93 14.40 13.10
CA GLU A 269 -43.69 13.43 14.16
C GLU A 269 -43.02 12.14 13.66
N LEU A 270 -43.21 11.77 12.38
CA LEU A 270 -42.41 10.69 11.75
C LEU A 270 -40.93 11.07 11.66
N GLY A 271 -40.61 12.30 11.27
CA GLY A 271 -39.23 12.80 11.23
C GLY A 271 -38.59 12.90 12.62
N LEU A 272 -39.36 13.30 13.65
CA LEU A 272 -38.92 13.30 15.04
C LEU A 272 -38.74 11.87 15.58
N LYS A 273 -39.64 10.94 15.24
CA LYS A 273 -39.52 9.53 15.60
C LYS A 273 -38.22 8.92 15.06
N PHE A 274 -37.88 9.19 13.79
CA PHE A 274 -36.64 8.70 13.17
C PHE A 274 -35.38 9.09 13.96
N VAL A 275 -35.22 10.37 14.33
CA VAL A 275 -34.04 10.81 15.11
C VAL A 275 -34.04 10.28 16.55
N ARG A 276 -35.21 10.14 17.18
CA ARG A 276 -35.34 9.49 18.48
C ARG A 276 -34.96 8.00 18.41
N ASP A 277 -35.37 7.28 17.37
CA ASP A 277 -35.04 5.86 17.17
C ASP A 277 -33.53 5.66 16.91
N LEU A 278 -32.86 6.58 16.20
CA LEU A 278 -31.39 6.63 16.10
C LEU A 278 -30.73 6.82 17.48
N GLY A 279 -31.22 7.78 18.27
CA GLY A 279 -30.71 8.01 19.63
C GLY A 279 -30.89 6.80 20.56
N LEU A 280 -32.03 6.12 20.46
CA LEU A 280 -32.27 4.85 21.16
C LEU A 280 -31.34 3.73 20.67
N ALA A 281 -30.95 3.69 19.39
CA ALA A 281 -29.95 2.74 18.91
C ALA A 281 -28.56 3.02 19.49
N ASN A 282 -28.15 4.29 19.53
CA ASN A 282 -26.88 4.73 20.10
C ASN A 282 -26.76 4.43 21.60
N ALA A 283 -27.84 4.68 22.37
CA ALA A 283 -27.89 4.36 23.78
C ALA A 283 -27.95 2.84 24.06
N ARG A 284 -28.58 2.02 23.21
CA ARG A 284 -28.53 0.54 23.32
C ARG A 284 -27.11 0.02 23.13
N ASP A 285 -26.43 0.47 22.09
CA ASP A 285 -25.07 0.02 21.74
C ASP A 285 -24.03 0.42 22.79
N THR A 286 -24.24 1.53 23.48
CA THR A 286 -23.39 1.96 24.61
C THR A 286 -23.28 0.86 25.69
N VAL A 287 -24.32 0.03 25.90
CA VAL A 287 -24.27 -1.11 26.82
C VAL A 287 -23.26 -2.18 26.37
N LYS A 288 -23.15 -2.45 25.06
CA LYS A 288 -22.15 -3.38 24.52
C LYS A 288 -20.73 -2.83 24.71
N MET A 289 -20.54 -1.54 24.43
CA MET A 289 -19.24 -0.87 24.57
C MET A 289 -18.75 -0.86 26.02
N LEU A 290 -19.65 -0.67 26.99
CA LEU A 290 -19.31 -0.78 28.42
C LEU A 290 -18.82 -2.18 28.80
N ARG A 291 -19.52 -3.23 28.34
CA ARG A 291 -19.12 -4.63 28.57
C ARG A 291 -17.81 -4.99 27.87
N TRP A 292 -17.57 -4.46 26.66
CA TRP A 292 -16.31 -4.67 25.96
C TRP A 292 -15.15 -4.01 26.72
N ASN A 293 -15.31 -2.73 27.09
CA ASN A 293 -14.32 -2.00 27.87
C ASN A 293 -14.03 -2.71 29.20
N ASP A 294 -15.05 -3.25 29.89
CA ASP A 294 -14.91 -4.09 31.07
C ASP A 294 -14.08 -5.37 30.83
N LYS A 295 -14.39 -6.15 29.77
CA LYS A 295 -13.65 -7.37 29.38
C LYS A 295 -12.15 -7.12 29.17
N TYR A 296 -11.78 -5.88 28.81
CA TYR A 296 -10.42 -5.44 28.52
C TYR A 296 -9.84 -4.43 29.54
N GLY A 297 -10.44 -4.31 30.74
CA GLY A 297 -9.89 -3.51 31.85
C GLY A 297 -10.05 -1.99 31.75
N ILE A 298 -10.67 -1.48 30.70
CA ILE A 298 -10.90 -0.04 30.45
C ILE A 298 -12.09 0.44 31.29
N LYS A 299 -11.84 1.30 32.28
CA LYS A 299 -12.84 1.73 33.30
C LYS A 299 -13.28 3.19 33.22
N PHE A 300 -12.98 3.86 32.13
CA PHE A 300 -13.35 5.23 31.83
C PHE A 300 -13.86 5.31 30.37
N MET A 301 -14.81 6.20 30.07
CA MET A 301 -15.43 6.30 28.73
C MET A 301 -16.01 7.69 28.48
N ARG A 302 -15.65 8.33 27.36
CA ARG A 302 -16.26 9.58 26.85
C ARG A 302 -17.50 9.23 26.01
N LEU A 303 -18.70 9.38 26.57
CA LEU A 303 -19.94 9.23 25.82
C LEU A 303 -19.96 10.20 24.63
N SER A 304 -20.48 9.75 23.49
CA SER A 304 -20.55 10.56 22.28
C SER A 304 -21.54 11.72 22.46
N SER A 305 -21.14 12.93 22.11
CA SER A 305 -21.99 14.11 22.21
C SER A 305 -23.15 14.05 21.20
N ASP A 306 -22.90 13.45 20.04
CA ASP A 306 -23.88 13.14 18.99
C ASP A 306 -24.79 11.94 19.32
N MET A 307 -24.84 11.46 20.57
CA MET A 307 -25.66 10.29 20.94
C MET A 307 -27.14 10.46 20.57
N PHE A 308 -27.70 11.67 20.72
CA PHE A 308 -29.05 12.02 20.28
C PHE A 308 -29.00 13.14 19.21
N PRO A 309 -28.97 12.80 17.91
CA PRO A 309 -28.82 13.77 16.84
C PRO A 309 -29.90 14.86 16.88
N PHE A 310 -29.49 16.12 16.72
CA PHE A 310 -30.34 17.32 16.73
C PHE A 310 -31.05 17.64 18.05
N ALA A 311 -30.82 16.93 19.17
CA ALA A 311 -31.56 17.16 20.42
C ALA A 311 -31.52 18.62 20.94
N SER A 312 -30.40 19.33 20.76
CA SER A 312 -30.18 20.73 21.15
C SER A 312 -30.56 21.79 20.08
N HIS A 313 -31.07 21.36 18.92
CA HIS A 313 -31.39 22.24 17.77
C HIS A 313 -32.61 23.15 18.02
N GLU A 314 -32.58 24.38 17.49
CA GLU A 314 -33.64 25.40 17.58
C GLU A 314 -35.04 24.85 17.22
N GLU A 315 -35.24 24.48 15.95
CA GLU A 315 -36.57 24.10 15.43
C GLU A 315 -36.91 22.61 15.55
N HIS A 316 -35.91 21.77 15.85
CA HIS A 316 -35.96 20.30 15.70
C HIS A 316 -35.40 19.56 16.92
N GLY A 317 -35.04 20.30 17.96
CA GLY A 317 -34.66 19.74 19.25
C GLY A 317 -35.82 19.07 19.97
N TYR A 318 -35.47 18.19 20.90
CA TYR A 318 -36.42 17.36 21.64
C TYR A 318 -35.82 16.97 22.99
N LYS A 319 -36.67 16.89 24.01
CA LYS A 319 -36.27 16.37 25.33
C LYS A 319 -36.10 14.86 25.30
N LEU A 320 -35.19 14.37 26.13
CA LEU A 320 -34.88 12.94 26.25
C LEU A 320 -35.90 12.22 27.15
N GLU A 321 -36.42 12.89 28.18
CA GLU A 321 -37.55 12.39 28.98
C GLU A 321 -38.89 12.65 28.24
N PRO A 322 -39.80 11.65 28.12
CA PRO A 322 -39.75 10.31 28.71
C PRO A 322 -39.11 9.22 27.82
N PHE A 323 -38.91 9.45 26.52
CA PHE A 323 -38.70 8.36 25.56
C PHE A 323 -37.38 7.60 25.76
N ALA A 324 -36.29 8.30 26.10
CA ALA A 324 -34.96 7.71 26.33
C ALA A 324 -34.71 7.35 27.81
N ALA A 325 -35.47 7.92 28.74
CA ALA A 325 -35.21 7.86 30.18
C ALA A 325 -35.03 6.42 30.73
N LYS A 326 -35.88 5.48 30.32
CA LYS A 326 -35.77 4.06 30.75
C LYS A 326 -34.49 3.39 30.24
N LEU A 327 -34.05 3.74 29.02
CA LEU A 327 -32.87 3.16 28.40
C LEU A 327 -31.58 3.79 28.95
N LEU A 328 -31.54 5.11 29.16
CA LEU A 328 -30.42 5.79 29.80
C LEU A 328 -30.22 5.29 31.24
N ALA A 329 -31.30 5.10 32.00
CA ALA A 329 -31.21 4.48 33.33
C ALA A 329 -30.68 3.03 33.29
N GLN A 330 -30.90 2.28 32.19
CA GLN A 330 -30.30 0.96 32.00
C GLN A 330 -28.79 1.07 31.66
N VAL A 331 -28.38 2.05 30.85
CA VAL A 331 -26.96 2.32 30.55
C VAL A 331 -26.22 2.72 31.82
N GLY A 332 -26.76 3.65 32.60
CA GLY A 332 -26.15 4.10 33.86
C GLY A 332 -26.14 3.01 34.93
N LYS A 333 -27.17 2.16 34.99
CA LYS A 333 -27.14 0.94 35.83
C LYS A 333 -25.94 0.05 35.46
N VAL A 334 -25.76 -0.29 34.18
CA VAL A 334 -24.63 -1.15 33.75
C VAL A 334 -23.28 -0.47 33.99
N ALA A 335 -23.18 0.85 33.77
CA ALA A 335 -21.98 1.61 34.11
C ALA A 335 -21.66 1.57 35.61
N ALA A 336 -22.68 1.64 36.47
CA ALA A 336 -22.51 1.50 37.92
C ALA A 336 -22.12 0.07 38.35
N GLU A 337 -22.77 -0.95 37.80
CA GLU A 337 -22.47 -2.37 38.06
C GLU A 337 -21.02 -2.73 37.67
N LEU A 338 -20.52 -2.18 36.56
CA LEU A 338 -19.15 -2.41 36.08
C LEU A 338 -18.13 -1.39 36.64
N GLY A 339 -18.58 -0.34 37.34
CA GLY A 339 -17.72 0.70 37.93
C GLY A 339 -17.05 1.66 36.94
N HIS A 340 -17.70 1.98 35.82
CA HIS A 340 -17.20 2.86 34.76
C HIS A 340 -17.48 4.33 35.04
N ARG A 341 -16.46 5.19 34.90
CA ARG A 341 -16.67 6.64 34.81
C ARG A 341 -17.13 7.01 33.40
N LEU A 342 -18.15 7.86 33.32
CA LEU A 342 -18.73 8.36 32.07
C LEU A 342 -18.60 9.88 32.00
N THR A 343 -18.12 10.45 30.90
CA THR A 343 -18.07 11.91 30.67
C THR A 343 -18.54 12.27 29.27
N THR A 344 -18.77 13.56 28.99
CA THR A 344 -19.08 14.08 27.64
C THR A 344 -18.19 15.27 27.31
N HIS A 345 -17.90 15.47 26.02
CA HIS A 345 -17.26 16.70 25.54
C HIS A 345 -18.18 17.36 24.49
N PRO A 346 -19.06 18.29 24.90
CA PRO A 346 -19.83 19.15 23.99
C PRO A 346 -19.02 19.70 22.80
N GLY A 347 -19.69 19.97 21.69
CA GLY A 347 -19.01 20.34 20.44
C GLY A 347 -18.33 21.72 20.48
N GLN A 348 -17.32 21.91 19.63
CA GLN A 348 -16.51 23.15 19.50
C GLN A 348 -17.31 24.45 19.26
N PHE A 349 -18.61 24.34 18.94
CA PHE A 349 -19.53 25.46 18.71
C PHE A 349 -20.23 25.95 19.98
N THR A 350 -20.13 25.23 21.10
CA THR A 350 -20.82 25.49 22.38
C THR A 350 -20.08 26.58 23.19
N GLN A 351 -19.99 27.78 22.62
CA GLN A 351 -19.08 28.85 23.09
C GLN A 351 -19.78 29.90 23.96
N LEU A 352 -19.60 29.80 25.29
CA LEU A 352 -20.21 30.69 26.29
C LEU A 352 -19.60 32.10 26.35
N GLY A 353 -18.38 32.31 25.82
CA GLY A 353 -17.73 33.61 25.75
C GLY A 353 -18.10 34.48 24.53
N SER A 354 -18.97 33.97 23.64
CA SER A 354 -19.28 34.61 22.36
C SER A 354 -20.06 35.92 22.51
N PRO A 355 -19.78 36.98 21.73
CA PRO A 355 -20.57 38.21 21.74
C PRO A 355 -21.95 38.05 21.06
N ARG A 356 -22.21 36.92 20.38
CA ARG A 356 -23.48 36.64 19.67
C ARG A 356 -24.46 35.94 20.59
N LYS A 357 -25.64 36.54 20.82
CA LYS A 357 -26.69 36.03 21.72
C LYS A 357 -27.26 34.69 21.24
N GLU A 358 -27.24 34.47 19.93
CA GLU A 358 -27.73 33.28 19.24
C GLU A 358 -26.79 32.09 19.53
N VAL A 359 -25.48 32.34 19.57
CA VAL A 359 -24.45 31.35 19.95
C VAL A 359 -24.57 31.01 21.44
N ILE A 360 -24.69 32.00 22.32
CA ILE A 360 -24.93 31.76 23.75
C ILE A 360 -26.20 30.92 23.95
N SER A 361 -27.31 31.28 23.28
CA SER A 361 -28.59 30.56 23.39
C SER A 361 -28.49 29.12 22.90
N ALA A 362 -27.77 28.87 21.80
CA ALA A 362 -27.50 27.52 21.31
C ALA A 362 -26.60 26.72 22.26
N ALA A 363 -25.53 27.33 22.77
CA ALA A 363 -24.61 26.70 23.72
C ALA A 363 -25.30 26.32 25.04
N ILE A 364 -26.23 27.16 25.53
CA ILE A 364 -27.05 26.84 26.71
C ILE A 364 -27.97 25.65 26.42
N ARG A 365 -28.66 25.61 25.26
CA ARG A 365 -29.48 24.44 24.89
C ARG A 365 -28.67 23.15 24.81
N ASP A 366 -27.44 23.21 24.31
CA ASP A 366 -26.53 22.07 24.17
C ASP A 366 -26.07 21.53 25.54
N LEU A 367 -25.66 22.43 26.44
CA LEU A 367 -25.27 22.06 27.81
C LEU A 367 -26.45 21.54 28.64
N GLU A 368 -27.67 22.08 28.48
CA GLU A 368 -28.86 21.55 29.14
C GLU A 368 -29.27 20.16 28.58
N TYR A 369 -29.12 19.91 27.27
CA TYR A 369 -29.29 18.57 26.67
C TYR A 369 -28.31 17.55 27.28
N HIS A 370 -27.02 17.89 27.36
CA HIS A 370 -26.02 17.03 27.97
C HIS A 370 -26.26 16.83 29.49
N ALA A 371 -26.72 17.86 30.19
CA ALA A 371 -27.11 17.74 31.60
C ALA A 371 -28.36 16.86 31.79
N GLU A 372 -29.36 16.92 30.91
CA GLU A 372 -30.50 15.99 30.88
C GLU A 372 -30.01 14.56 30.65
N MET A 373 -29.20 14.33 29.60
CA MET A 373 -28.68 13.01 29.23
C MET A 373 -27.94 12.34 30.39
N LEU A 374 -27.00 13.05 31.03
CA LEU A 374 -26.23 12.54 32.17
C LEU A 374 -27.12 12.32 33.41
N SER A 375 -28.10 13.18 33.66
CA SER A 375 -29.04 13.00 34.78
C SER A 375 -29.97 11.80 34.58
N LEU A 376 -30.35 11.49 33.34
CA LEU A 376 -31.18 10.34 32.99
C LEU A 376 -30.43 9.00 33.06
N LEU A 377 -29.10 8.99 33.20
CA LEU A 377 -28.34 7.78 33.54
C LEU A 377 -28.67 7.26 34.95
N ARG A 378 -29.13 8.13 35.87
CA ARG A 378 -29.45 7.78 37.28
C ARG A 378 -28.28 7.09 38.00
N LEU A 379 -27.07 7.61 37.81
CA LEU A 379 -25.84 7.10 38.43
C LEU A 379 -25.86 7.29 39.96
N PRO A 380 -25.13 6.45 40.74
CA PRO A 380 -24.91 6.68 42.17
C PRO A 380 -24.21 8.02 42.45
N ASP A 381 -24.50 8.67 43.57
CA ASP A 381 -24.11 10.05 43.91
C ASP A 381 -22.68 10.48 43.56
N GLN A 382 -21.67 9.64 43.80
CA GLN A 382 -20.28 9.97 43.44
C GLN A 382 -20.03 9.85 41.93
N MET A 383 -20.59 8.82 41.29
CA MET A 383 -20.47 8.64 39.84
C MET A 383 -21.24 9.72 39.07
N ASP A 384 -22.35 10.23 39.63
CA ASP A 384 -23.08 11.39 39.09
C ASP A 384 -22.31 12.72 39.21
N ARG A 385 -21.47 12.86 40.27
CA ARG A 385 -20.49 13.96 40.39
C ARG A 385 -19.32 13.80 39.42
N ASP A 386 -18.79 12.58 39.28
CA ASP A 386 -17.67 12.26 38.40
C ASP A 386 -18.05 12.37 36.90
N ALA A 387 -19.35 12.40 36.58
CA ALA A 387 -19.93 12.56 35.26
C ALA A 387 -19.96 14.03 34.78
N VAL A 388 -18.81 14.50 34.34
CA VAL A 388 -18.58 15.89 33.91
C VAL A 388 -18.76 16.12 32.40
N MET A 389 -19.05 17.38 32.06
CA MET A 389 -19.12 17.93 30.71
C MET A 389 -17.89 18.84 30.50
N ILE A 390 -17.00 18.45 29.60
CA ILE A 390 -15.73 19.14 29.35
C ILE A 390 -15.92 20.20 28.25
N LEU A 391 -15.37 21.40 28.42
CA LEU A 391 -15.53 22.51 27.48
C LEU A 391 -14.25 23.35 27.31
N HIS A 392 -13.75 23.45 26.07
CA HIS A 392 -12.76 24.47 25.68
C HIS A 392 -13.38 25.87 25.70
N MET A 393 -12.59 26.90 26.07
CA MET A 393 -13.10 28.28 26.16
C MET A 393 -13.48 28.87 24.78
N GLY A 394 -12.78 28.48 23.72
CA GLY A 394 -13.14 28.80 22.33
C GLY A 394 -12.57 30.12 21.83
N GLY A 395 -13.30 30.87 20.99
CA GLY A 395 -12.78 32.10 20.38
C GLY A 395 -12.45 33.19 21.41
N THR A 396 -11.40 33.97 21.16
CA THR A 396 -11.03 35.14 22.00
C THR A 396 -11.85 36.40 21.72
N TYR A 397 -12.58 36.47 20.59
CA TYR A 397 -13.58 37.50 20.27
C TYR A 397 -13.16 38.96 20.64
N GLY A 398 -12.04 39.39 20.06
CA GLY A 398 -11.31 40.58 20.51
C GLY A 398 -10.19 40.13 21.43
N ASP A 399 -10.18 40.64 22.66
CA ASP A 399 -9.20 40.29 23.69
C ASP A 399 -9.69 39.18 24.65
N LYS A 400 -8.74 38.52 25.32
CA LYS A 400 -9.04 37.46 26.30
C LYS A 400 -9.84 37.97 27.50
N ALA A 401 -9.54 39.16 28.04
CA ALA A 401 -10.18 39.65 29.26
C ALA A 401 -11.68 39.89 29.05
N ALA A 402 -12.06 40.55 27.95
CA ALA A 402 -13.46 40.76 27.59
C ALA A 402 -14.21 39.44 27.31
N THR A 403 -13.53 38.39 26.81
CA THR A 403 -14.13 37.05 26.70
C THR A 403 -14.32 36.38 28.05
N LEU A 404 -13.34 36.49 28.97
CA LEU A 404 -13.50 35.99 30.35
C LEU A 404 -14.66 36.69 31.07
N ASP A 405 -14.84 38.00 30.88
CA ASP A 405 -15.97 38.73 31.47
C ASP A 405 -17.32 38.37 30.86
N ARG A 406 -17.39 38.18 29.53
CA ARG A 406 -18.59 37.60 28.88
C ARG A 406 -18.89 36.19 29.40
N PHE A 407 -17.87 35.38 29.65
CA PHE A 407 -18.01 34.07 30.26
C PHE A 407 -18.51 34.17 31.71
N ARG A 408 -17.99 35.09 32.53
CA ARG A 408 -18.47 35.33 33.91
C ARG A 408 -19.96 35.65 33.94
N GLU A 409 -20.42 36.60 33.12
CA GLU A 409 -21.85 36.96 33.08
C GLU A 409 -22.71 35.82 32.54
N THR A 410 -22.28 35.14 31.47
CA THR A 410 -23.01 34.00 30.91
C THR A 410 -23.08 32.84 31.90
N TYR A 411 -21.99 32.52 32.60
CA TYR A 411 -21.93 31.48 33.62
C TYR A 411 -22.91 31.73 34.76
N LYS A 412 -23.12 32.99 35.19
CA LYS A 412 -24.17 33.32 36.18
C LYS A 412 -25.55 32.85 35.73
N THR A 413 -25.88 32.88 34.44
CA THR A 413 -27.20 32.48 33.92
C THR A 413 -27.44 30.96 33.84
N LEU A 414 -26.38 30.13 33.79
CA LEU A 414 -26.49 28.67 33.61
C LEU A 414 -27.26 27.98 34.74
N SER A 415 -27.96 26.88 34.45
CA SER A 415 -28.67 26.13 35.49
C SER A 415 -27.73 25.50 36.51
N ALA A 416 -28.29 25.15 37.67
CA ALA A 416 -27.60 24.32 38.66
C ALA A 416 -27.27 22.90 38.13
N GLY A 417 -27.95 22.41 37.08
CA GLY A 417 -27.61 21.16 36.41
C GLY A 417 -26.26 21.26 35.71
N VAL A 418 -26.13 22.25 34.83
CA VAL A 418 -24.90 22.54 34.08
C VAL A 418 -23.75 22.89 35.02
N LYS A 419 -23.93 23.83 35.97
CA LYS A 419 -22.88 24.28 36.90
C LYS A 419 -22.26 23.18 37.78
N ARG A 420 -23.01 22.10 38.05
CA ARG A 420 -22.51 20.93 38.81
C ARG A 420 -21.56 20.05 38.00
N ARG A 421 -21.70 20.03 36.66
CA ARG A 421 -21.00 19.09 35.77
C ARG A 421 -20.00 19.77 34.83
N LEU A 422 -20.13 21.07 34.57
CA LEU A 422 -19.21 21.82 33.70
C LEU A 422 -17.80 21.85 34.31
N VAL A 423 -16.82 21.49 33.48
CA VAL A 423 -15.38 21.66 33.70
C VAL A 423 -14.79 22.34 32.46
N LEU A 424 -13.75 23.16 32.65
CA LEU A 424 -13.05 23.82 31.54
C LEU A 424 -11.79 23.03 31.15
N GLU A 425 -11.28 23.27 29.95
CA GLU A 425 -10.04 22.69 29.43
C GLU A 425 -9.20 23.73 28.70
N ASN A 426 -7.86 23.57 28.73
CA ASN A 426 -6.93 24.38 27.93
C ASN A 426 -6.82 23.84 26.49
N ASP A 427 -6.78 24.74 25.51
CA ASP A 427 -6.87 24.40 24.08
C ASP A 427 -5.59 24.71 23.29
N ASP A 428 -5.51 24.14 22.09
CA ASP A 428 -4.38 24.24 21.16
C ASP A 428 -4.39 25.53 20.32
N VAL A 429 -5.36 26.44 20.54
CA VAL A 429 -5.62 27.61 19.68
C VAL A 429 -5.38 28.95 20.37
N SER A 430 -5.73 29.09 21.65
CA SER A 430 -5.87 30.41 22.29
C SER A 430 -5.74 30.43 23.81
N TRP A 431 -6.11 29.36 24.52
CA TRP A 431 -6.27 29.41 25.98
C TRP A 431 -5.34 28.44 26.70
N CYS A 432 -4.29 28.97 27.32
CA CYS A 432 -3.38 28.20 28.15
C CYS A 432 -3.93 28.00 29.57
N VAL A 433 -3.27 27.12 30.33
CA VAL A 433 -3.58 26.85 31.74
C VAL A 433 -3.55 28.14 32.59
N HIS A 434 -2.64 29.08 32.32
CA HIS A 434 -2.52 30.32 33.09
C HIS A 434 -3.68 31.31 32.82
N ASP A 435 -4.28 31.30 31.62
CA ASP A 435 -5.48 32.11 31.34
C ASP A 435 -6.70 31.56 32.11
N LEU A 436 -6.84 30.22 32.16
CA LEU A 436 -8.06 29.56 32.62
C LEU A 436 -8.07 29.20 34.10
N LEU A 437 -6.92 28.90 34.70
CA LEU A 437 -6.84 28.51 36.11
C LEU A 437 -7.40 29.58 37.07
N PRO A 438 -7.14 30.90 36.91
CA PRO A 438 -7.72 31.92 37.79
C PRO A 438 -9.24 31.98 37.75
N ILE A 439 -9.87 31.87 36.57
CA ILE A 439 -11.34 31.88 36.45
C ILE A 439 -11.96 30.54 36.92
N CYS A 440 -11.22 29.43 36.83
CA CYS A 440 -11.59 28.15 37.42
C CYS A 440 -11.55 28.20 38.97
N GLU A 441 -10.51 28.84 39.52
CA GLU A 441 -10.38 29.13 40.95
C GLU A 441 -11.53 30.03 41.43
N GLU A 442 -11.83 31.13 40.72
CA GLU A 442 -12.91 32.09 41.00
C GLU A 442 -14.32 31.48 40.95
N LEU A 443 -14.73 30.92 39.81
CA LEU A 443 -16.11 30.47 39.55
C LEU A 443 -16.42 29.06 40.09
N ASN A 444 -15.46 28.48 40.81
CA ASN A 444 -15.45 27.08 41.27
C ASN A 444 -15.74 26.08 40.13
N ILE A 445 -14.97 26.19 39.05
CA ILE A 445 -15.01 25.27 37.91
C ILE A 445 -13.73 24.40 37.98
N PRO A 446 -13.82 23.07 37.85
CA PRO A 446 -12.64 22.24 37.74
C PRO A 446 -11.93 22.46 36.40
N LEU A 447 -10.59 22.54 36.43
CA LEU A 447 -9.77 22.62 35.21
C LEU A 447 -9.25 21.24 34.83
N VAL A 448 -9.57 20.80 33.61
CA VAL A 448 -8.87 19.73 32.91
C VAL A 448 -7.55 20.31 32.41
N LEU A 449 -6.44 19.67 32.78
CA LEU A 449 -5.20 19.82 32.03
C LEU A 449 -5.22 18.86 30.85
N ASP A 450 -5.04 19.38 29.64
CA ASP A 450 -4.49 18.61 28.53
C ASP A 450 -3.01 18.99 28.35
N PHE A 451 -2.12 17.99 28.41
CA PHE A 451 -0.67 18.22 28.31
C PHE A 451 -0.21 18.54 26.88
N HIS A 452 -0.90 18.08 25.84
CA HIS A 452 -0.51 18.29 24.46
C HIS A 452 -0.86 19.70 24.00
N HIS A 453 -2.09 20.14 24.26
CA HIS A 453 -2.55 21.52 24.11
C HIS A 453 -1.66 22.46 24.91
N HIS A 454 -1.27 22.09 26.14
CA HIS A 454 -0.30 22.86 26.93
C HIS A 454 1.05 22.99 26.23
N ASN A 455 1.59 21.91 25.65
CA ASN A 455 2.83 21.92 24.88
C ASN A 455 2.72 22.65 23.52
N ILE A 456 1.53 23.17 23.14
CA ILE A 456 1.32 24.05 21.97
C ILE A 456 1.05 25.49 22.42
N ILE A 457 0.22 25.68 23.44
CA ILE A 457 -0.22 26.98 23.98
C ILE A 457 0.05 27.01 25.50
N PHE A 458 1.23 27.54 25.85
CA PHE A 458 1.68 27.80 27.22
C PHE A 458 1.89 29.30 27.46
N ASP A 459 2.15 29.68 28.71
CA ASP A 459 2.46 31.07 29.08
C ASP A 459 3.97 31.32 28.92
N PRO A 460 4.42 32.48 28.37
CA PRO A 460 5.84 32.78 28.17
C PRO A 460 6.72 32.78 29.43
N SER A 461 6.13 32.77 30.64
CA SER A 461 6.87 32.64 31.91
C SER A 461 7.33 31.20 32.23
N ILE A 462 6.82 30.19 31.53
CA ILE A 462 7.24 28.78 31.64
C ILE A 462 7.82 28.28 30.32
N ARG A 463 8.58 27.17 30.38
CA ARG A 463 9.15 26.54 29.18
C ARG A 463 8.18 25.54 28.57
N GLU A 464 8.37 25.25 27.29
CA GLU A 464 7.68 24.16 26.61
C GLU A 464 8.01 22.81 27.28
N GLY A 465 7.00 22.03 27.65
CA GLY A 465 7.15 20.68 28.17
C GLY A 465 6.39 20.39 29.47
N THR A 466 6.46 19.14 29.91
CA THR A 466 5.64 18.63 31.03
C THR A 466 6.28 18.77 32.42
N LEU A 467 7.38 19.51 32.56
CA LEU A 467 8.05 19.73 33.85
C LEU A 467 7.46 20.93 34.60
N ASP A 468 7.49 22.11 33.98
CA ASP A 468 7.15 23.39 34.63
C ASP A 468 5.64 23.47 34.99
N ILE A 469 4.80 22.65 34.34
CA ILE A 469 3.37 22.51 34.63
C ILE A 469 3.07 21.76 35.95
N ILE A 470 4.03 20.98 36.48
CA ILE A 470 3.83 20.17 37.69
C ILE A 470 3.60 21.07 38.91
N ASP A 471 4.23 22.24 38.98
CA ASP A 471 4.08 23.19 40.08
C ASP A 471 2.64 23.78 40.17
N LEU A 472 1.85 23.68 39.09
CA LEU A 472 0.42 24.04 39.11
C LEU A 472 -0.51 22.88 39.48
N PHE A 473 -0.03 21.64 39.59
CA PHE A 473 -0.89 20.47 39.84
C PHE A 473 -1.72 20.62 41.12
N GLU A 474 -1.14 21.05 42.23
CA GLU A 474 -1.89 21.23 43.49
C GLU A 474 -3.02 22.25 43.35
N ARG A 475 -2.80 23.35 42.62
CA ARG A 475 -3.84 24.33 42.29
C ARG A 475 -4.94 23.71 41.44
N ILE A 476 -4.58 23.01 40.37
CA ILE A 476 -5.51 22.31 39.48
C ILE A 476 -6.34 21.28 40.27
N LEU A 477 -5.70 20.39 41.02
CA LEU A 477 -6.33 19.36 41.85
C LEU A 477 -7.23 19.93 42.95
N SER A 478 -6.93 21.13 43.47
CA SER A 478 -7.82 21.85 44.38
C SER A 478 -9.17 22.19 43.73
N THR A 479 -9.20 22.53 42.44
CA THR A 479 -10.44 22.88 41.73
C THR A 479 -11.42 21.70 41.63
N TRP A 480 -10.90 20.48 41.46
CA TRP A 480 -11.66 19.22 41.52
C TRP A 480 -12.12 18.90 42.95
N SER A 481 -11.19 19.01 43.91
CA SER A 481 -11.42 18.69 45.32
C SER A 481 -12.52 19.54 45.95
N ARG A 482 -12.59 20.84 45.62
CA ARG A 482 -13.66 21.77 46.09
C ARG A 482 -15.08 21.39 45.64
N LYS A 483 -15.23 20.51 44.64
CA LYS A 483 -16.53 19.97 44.19
C LYS A 483 -16.75 18.50 44.57
N GLY A 484 -15.75 17.81 45.16
CA GLY A 484 -15.85 16.38 45.45
C GLY A 484 -15.96 15.50 44.20
N ILE A 485 -15.33 15.93 43.11
CA ILE A 485 -15.28 15.24 41.81
C ILE A 485 -13.88 14.63 41.67
N ARG A 486 -13.75 13.39 41.19
CA ARG A 486 -12.44 12.79 40.93
C ARG A 486 -11.72 13.58 39.81
N PRO A 487 -10.43 13.94 39.97
CA PRO A 487 -9.64 14.55 38.89
C PRO A 487 -9.67 13.75 37.57
N LYS A 488 -9.50 14.45 36.46
CA LYS A 488 -9.15 13.84 35.17
C LYS A 488 -8.30 14.79 34.32
N MET A 489 -7.38 14.22 33.55
CA MET A 489 -6.58 14.93 32.55
C MET A 489 -6.74 14.30 31.18
N HIS A 490 -6.34 15.03 30.13
CA HIS A 490 -6.22 14.52 28.77
C HIS A 490 -4.75 14.44 28.36
N TYR A 491 -4.42 13.51 27.46
CA TYR A 491 -3.07 13.26 27.00
C TYR A 491 -3.04 12.76 25.56
N SER A 492 -2.24 13.42 24.73
CA SER A 492 -1.90 12.99 23.38
C SER A 492 -0.46 13.36 23.05
N GLU A 493 -0.01 12.92 21.87
CA GLU A 493 1.31 13.21 21.32
C GLU A 493 1.13 13.77 19.92
N GLN A 494 1.98 14.72 19.51
CA GLN A 494 2.01 15.22 18.13
C GLN A 494 2.48 14.12 17.16
N THR A 495 2.03 14.15 15.90
CA THR A 495 2.62 13.28 14.86
C THR A 495 4.13 13.53 14.73
N PRO A 496 4.99 12.49 14.61
CA PRO A 496 6.45 12.65 14.63
C PRO A 496 7.06 13.61 13.60
N SER A 497 6.37 13.86 12.48
CA SER A 497 6.78 14.79 11.42
C SER A 497 6.26 16.23 11.59
N ALA A 498 5.59 16.56 12.70
CA ALA A 498 5.03 17.89 12.93
C ALA A 498 6.10 18.91 13.35
N ILE A 499 6.28 19.97 12.55
CA ILE A 499 7.24 21.05 12.82
C ILE A 499 6.51 22.37 13.11
N THR A 500 5.56 22.76 12.26
CA THR A 500 4.84 24.04 12.44
C THR A 500 3.78 23.96 13.53
N PRO A 501 3.43 25.06 14.22
CA PRO A 501 2.38 25.07 15.25
C PRO A 501 1.03 24.52 14.76
N ARG A 502 0.70 24.64 13.47
CA ARG A 502 -0.51 24.07 12.87
C ARG A 502 -0.44 22.56 12.66
N GLU A 503 0.75 22.01 12.44
CA GLU A 503 0.96 20.56 12.33
C GLU A 503 1.05 19.89 13.69
N ARG A 504 1.61 20.57 14.70
CA ARG A 504 1.73 20.03 16.05
C ARG A 504 0.39 19.61 16.64
N ARG A 505 -0.69 20.32 16.29
CA ARG A 505 -2.10 20.00 16.59
C ARG A 505 -2.61 18.66 16.02
N LYS A 506 -1.86 18.00 15.14
CA LYS A 506 -2.23 16.69 14.60
C LYS A 506 -1.85 15.62 15.64
N HIS A 507 -2.83 15.08 16.36
CA HIS A 507 -2.60 13.96 17.26
C HIS A 507 -2.02 12.75 16.49
N SER A 508 -1.09 12.05 17.13
CA SER A 508 -0.52 10.79 16.68
C SER A 508 -1.58 9.69 16.53
N ALA A 509 -1.24 8.61 15.83
CA ALA A 509 -2.10 7.42 15.78
C ALA A 509 -2.03 6.65 17.10
N ARG A 510 -0.82 6.44 17.63
CA ARG A 510 -0.58 5.88 18.97
C ARG A 510 0.24 6.84 19.82
N VAL A 511 -0.02 6.75 21.13
CA VAL A 511 0.70 7.45 22.19
C VAL A 511 1.72 6.47 22.77
N ARG A 512 2.95 6.91 23.02
CA ARG A 512 4.12 6.09 23.33
C ARG A 512 4.57 6.20 24.79
N THR A 513 4.22 7.26 25.50
CA THR A 513 4.53 7.42 26.93
C THR A 513 3.31 7.77 27.79
N LEU A 514 3.53 7.96 29.10
CA LEU A 514 2.54 8.49 30.04
C LEU A 514 3.04 9.82 30.63
N PRO A 515 2.16 10.80 30.87
CA PRO A 515 2.53 12.06 31.51
C PRO A 515 2.82 11.83 33.01
N PRO A 516 3.50 12.78 33.69
CA PRO A 516 3.52 12.80 35.16
C PRO A 516 2.09 12.94 35.68
N CYS A 517 1.56 11.92 36.34
CA CYS A 517 0.16 11.88 36.79
C CYS A 517 -0.01 11.15 38.14
N PRO A 518 -0.90 11.63 39.04
CA PRO A 518 -1.24 10.90 40.26
C PRO A 518 -1.85 9.52 39.97
N PRO A 519 -1.50 8.47 40.75
CA PRO A 519 -1.86 7.09 40.42
C PRO A 519 -3.36 6.76 40.55
N ASP A 520 -4.15 7.63 41.18
CA ASP A 520 -5.61 7.47 41.36
C ASP A 520 -6.45 8.39 40.46
N MET A 521 -5.83 9.10 39.53
CA MET A 521 -6.49 9.91 38.51
C MET A 521 -6.95 9.07 37.31
N ASP A 522 -8.05 9.48 36.66
CA ASP A 522 -8.47 8.91 35.37
C ASP A 522 -7.83 9.74 34.22
N LEU A 523 -7.22 9.06 33.25
CA LEU A 523 -6.52 9.70 32.12
C LEU A 523 -7.22 9.36 30.79
N MET A 524 -7.54 10.39 30.01
CA MET A 524 -8.05 10.27 28.65
C MET A 524 -6.88 10.30 27.68
N ILE A 525 -6.78 9.31 26.78
CA ILE A 525 -5.79 9.27 25.71
C ILE A 525 -6.46 9.75 24.41
N GLU A 526 -6.02 10.86 23.83
CA GLU A 526 -6.66 11.48 22.67
C GLU A 526 -5.90 11.10 21.37
N ALA A 527 -6.15 9.90 20.82
CA ALA A 527 -5.34 9.28 19.77
C ALA A 527 -6.17 8.65 18.63
N LYS A 528 -5.68 8.70 17.37
CA LYS A 528 -6.46 8.23 16.21
C LYS A 528 -6.80 6.75 16.26
N ASP A 529 -5.88 5.90 16.74
CA ASP A 529 -6.07 4.45 16.81
C ASP A 529 -6.90 4.01 18.05
N LYS A 530 -7.38 4.96 18.85
CA LYS A 530 -8.29 4.76 19.99
C LYS A 530 -7.82 3.65 20.93
N GLU A 531 -8.60 2.58 21.08
CA GLU A 531 -8.36 1.52 22.05
C GLU A 531 -6.99 0.84 21.85
N GLN A 532 -6.46 0.84 20.63
CA GLN A 532 -5.11 0.33 20.35
C GLN A 532 -4.01 1.15 21.02
N ALA A 533 -4.17 2.47 21.15
CA ALA A 533 -3.22 3.31 21.88
C ALA A 533 -3.26 3.03 23.39
N VAL A 534 -4.44 2.73 23.95
CA VAL A 534 -4.55 2.25 25.34
C VAL A 534 -3.92 0.87 25.51
N PHE A 535 -4.13 -0.05 24.58
CA PHE A 535 -3.50 -1.37 24.59
C PHE A 535 -1.97 -1.32 24.47
N GLU A 536 -1.44 -0.43 23.61
CA GLU A 536 0.00 -0.12 23.50
C GLU A 536 0.57 0.32 24.87
N LEU A 537 -0.07 1.31 25.52
CA LEU A 537 0.35 1.82 26.82
C LEU A 537 0.19 0.79 27.93
N MET A 538 -0.90 0.00 27.94
CA MET A 538 -1.12 -1.06 28.91
C MET A 538 -0.02 -2.12 28.84
N ARG A 539 0.36 -2.59 27.64
CA ARG A 539 1.48 -3.52 27.47
C ARG A 539 2.83 -2.90 27.84
N THR A 540 3.10 -1.68 27.37
CA THR A 540 4.38 -0.98 27.56
C THR A 540 4.67 -0.74 29.04
N PHE A 541 3.68 -0.24 29.79
CA PHE A 541 3.81 0.09 31.22
C PHE A 541 3.26 -1.01 32.15
N LYS A 542 2.85 -2.17 31.61
CA LYS A 542 2.26 -3.32 32.33
C LYS A 542 1.11 -2.92 33.27
N LEU A 543 0.26 -2.02 32.81
CA LEU A 543 -0.89 -1.51 33.56
C LEU A 543 -1.94 -2.61 33.77
N PRO A 544 -2.75 -2.58 34.85
CA PRO A 544 -3.70 -3.65 35.14
C PRO A 544 -4.62 -3.99 33.97
N GLY A 545 -4.56 -5.25 33.51
CA GLY A 545 -5.30 -5.74 32.36
C GLY A 545 -4.50 -5.84 31.05
N TRP A 546 -3.19 -5.55 31.06
CA TRP A 546 -2.28 -5.72 29.90
C TRP A 546 -2.26 -7.15 29.31
N ASP A 547 -2.68 -8.12 30.12
CA ASP A 547 -2.79 -9.55 29.86
C ASP A 547 -4.19 -10.00 29.40
N LEU A 548 -5.16 -9.08 29.30
CA LEU A 548 -6.55 -9.41 28.95
C LEU A 548 -6.83 -9.49 27.44
N PHE A 549 -5.87 -9.14 26.58
CA PHE A 549 -6.02 -9.07 25.12
C PHE A 549 -4.81 -9.63 24.35
N ASN A 550 -5.13 -10.37 23.28
CA ASN A 550 -4.17 -11.00 22.39
C ASN A 550 -4.15 -10.35 21.01
N ASP A 551 -3.13 -10.70 20.23
CA ASP A 551 -2.90 -10.18 18.89
C ASP A 551 -3.89 -10.78 17.88
N ILE A 552 -4.25 -9.98 16.88
CA ILE A 552 -5.08 -10.40 15.75
C ILE A 552 -4.23 -11.18 14.76
N VAL A 553 -4.70 -12.39 14.42
CA VAL A 553 -4.22 -13.12 13.25
C VAL A 553 -4.79 -12.42 11.99
N PRO A 554 -3.95 -11.99 11.03
CA PRO A 554 -4.39 -11.19 9.89
C PRO A 554 -5.59 -11.78 9.14
N TYR A 555 -6.65 -10.99 8.99
CA TYR A 555 -7.91 -11.35 8.30
C TYR A 555 -8.71 -12.51 8.94
N GLU A 556 -8.33 -12.96 10.15
CA GLU A 556 -9.03 -14.00 10.89
C GLU A 556 -9.79 -13.43 12.10
N ARG A 557 -11.10 -13.71 12.15
CA ARG A 557 -11.98 -13.27 13.23
C ARG A 557 -12.74 -14.44 13.81
N ASP A 558 -12.61 -14.55 15.13
CA ASP A 558 -13.14 -15.62 15.97
C ASP A 558 -14.48 -15.26 16.64
N ASP A 559 -14.86 -13.99 16.52
CA ASP A 559 -16.06 -13.36 17.07
C ASP A 559 -17.16 -13.15 16.02
N GLU A 560 -16.93 -13.59 14.78
CA GLU A 560 -17.89 -13.53 13.67
C GLU A 560 -18.31 -14.94 13.22
N SER A 561 -19.60 -15.12 12.97
CA SER A 561 -20.12 -16.41 12.49
C SER A 561 -19.69 -16.69 11.05
N ARG A 562 -19.29 -17.93 10.77
CA ARG A 562 -18.82 -18.39 9.45
C ARG A 562 -19.62 -19.61 8.99
N GLU A 563 -20.26 -19.49 7.82
CA GLU A 563 -20.94 -20.60 7.12
C GLU A 563 -19.93 -21.73 6.80
N ALA A 564 -20.39 -22.99 6.82
CA ALA A 564 -19.54 -24.14 6.53
C ALA A 564 -18.97 -24.11 5.11
N ALA A 565 -17.64 -24.05 4.99
CA ALA A 565 -16.94 -23.95 3.72
C ALA A 565 -16.31 -25.30 3.33
N LYS A 566 -16.86 -25.96 2.30
CA LYS A 566 -16.24 -27.16 1.71
C LYS A 566 -14.93 -26.80 1.00
N LYS A 567 -13.79 -27.05 1.67
CA LYS A 567 -12.46 -26.96 1.05
C LYS A 567 -12.21 -28.21 0.20
N ALA A 568 -12.02 -28.02 -1.11
CA ALA A 568 -11.56 -29.09 -1.99
C ALA A 568 -10.18 -29.58 -1.53
N ARG A 569 -10.03 -30.90 -1.38
CA ARG A 569 -8.77 -31.53 -0.93
C ARG A 569 -7.73 -31.49 -2.07
N PRO A 570 -6.44 -31.19 -1.82
CA PRO A 570 -5.41 -31.32 -2.83
C PRO A 570 -5.31 -32.78 -3.32
N LYS A 571 -5.22 -32.96 -4.64
CA LYS A 571 -5.21 -34.29 -5.30
C LYS A 571 -4.00 -35.11 -4.85
N ARG A 572 -4.21 -36.13 -4.00
CA ARG A 572 -3.17 -37.13 -3.70
C ARG A 572 -2.80 -37.87 -4.99
N LYS A 573 -1.51 -37.90 -5.37
CA LYS A 573 -1.03 -38.64 -6.56
C LYS A 573 -1.45 -40.11 -6.46
N LYS A 574 -2.11 -40.63 -7.51
CA LYS A 574 -2.32 -42.09 -7.66
C LYS A 574 -0.97 -42.75 -7.95
N SER A 575 -0.47 -43.56 -7.03
CA SER A 575 0.62 -44.49 -7.33
C SER A 575 0.08 -45.66 -8.17
N THR A 576 0.71 -45.89 -9.33
CA THR A 576 0.41 -47.03 -10.20
C THR A 576 0.95 -48.32 -9.60
N LYS A 577 0.21 -49.43 -9.74
CA LYS A 577 0.60 -50.75 -9.22
C LYS A 577 1.21 -51.63 -10.31
N GLY A 578 2.50 -51.94 -10.16
CA GLY A 578 3.08 -53.20 -10.65
C GLY A 578 2.70 -54.37 -9.71
N ALA A 579 2.78 -55.61 -10.18
CA ALA A 579 2.18 -56.77 -9.51
C ALA A 579 3.17 -57.78 -8.93
N ALA A 580 2.85 -58.32 -7.74
CA ALA A 580 3.12 -59.70 -7.34
C ALA A 580 2.15 -60.10 -6.20
N GLY A 581 1.47 -61.24 -6.32
CA GLY A 581 0.29 -61.54 -5.48
C GLY A 581 0.51 -62.43 -4.26
N LYS A 582 -0.46 -62.41 -3.34
CA LYS A 582 -0.96 -63.61 -2.64
C LYS A 582 -2.41 -63.42 -2.18
N LYS A 583 -3.11 -64.54 -1.93
CA LYS A 583 -4.55 -64.58 -1.60
C LYS A 583 -4.82 -64.25 -0.13
N GLY A 584 -5.89 -63.51 0.11
CA GLY A 584 -6.60 -63.40 1.40
C GLY A 584 -8.04 -62.96 1.11
N VAL A 585 -9.04 -63.60 1.72
CA VAL A 585 -10.45 -63.26 1.52
C VAL A 585 -10.97 -62.60 2.79
N ALA A 586 -11.31 -61.32 2.67
CA ALA A 586 -12.18 -60.59 3.58
C ALA A 586 -13.28 -59.93 2.75
N LYS A 587 -14.46 -59.74 3.33
CA LYS A 587 -15.65 -59.25 2.62
C LYS A 587 -16.00 -57.83 3.09
N ASP A 588 -16.79 -57.15 2.27
CA ASP A 588 -17.08 -55.73 2.32
C ASP A 588 -17.61 -55.24 3.67
N GLN A 589 -17.13 -54.07 4.09
CA GLN A 589 -17.92 -53.07 4.79
C GLN A 589 -17.43 -51.70 4.31
N ASP A 590 -18.31 -50.98 3.61
CA ASP A 590 -18.13 -49.55 3.35
C ASP A 590 -18.12 -48.77 4.68
N ASN A 591 -17.37 -47.67 4.74
CA ASN A 591 -17.74 -46.49 5.53
C ASN A 591 -16.87 -45.29 5.12
N ASP A 592 -17.56 -44.29 4.57
CA ASP A 592 -17.36 -42.84 4.62
C ASP A 592 -16.09 -42.15 4.08
N ASP A 593 -16.35 -41.11 3.28
CA ASP A 593 -15.40 -40.09 2.83
C ASP A 593 -15.16 -39.05 3.93
N ASP A 594 -13.97 -39.05 4.55
CA ASP A 594 -13.50 -37.90 5.35
C ASP A 594 -13.18 -36.69 4.45
N GLU A 595 -14.22 -35.96 4.04
CA GLU A 595 -14.12 -34.56 3.68
C GLU A 595 -13.60 -33.75 4.88
N ILE A 596 -12.70 -32.79 4.63
CA ILE A 596 -12.35 -31.80 5.66
C ILE A 596 -13.38 -30.68 5.60
N GLU A 597 -14.56 -30.93 6.16
CA GLU A 597 -15.52 -29.87 6.45
C GLU A 597 -14.89 -28.92 7.47
N VAL A 598 -14.79 -27.63 7.13
CA VAL A 598 -14.61 -26.58 8.14
C VAL A 598 -15.99 -26.39 8.77
N PRO A 599 -16.20 -26.75 10.05
CA PRO A 599 -17.53 -26.77 10.63
C PRO A 599 -18.18 -25.38 10.63
N GLU A 600 -19.50 -25.33 10.56
CA GLU A 600 -20.25 -24.08 10.72
C GLU A 600 -19.96 -23.49 12.10
N ARG A 601 -19.32 -22.32 12.14
CA ARG A 601 -18.96 -21.64 13.38
C ARG A 601 -20.00 -20.57 13.67
N ILE A 602 -21.00 -20.91 14.49
CA ILE A 602 -22.01 -19.97 14.98
C ILE A 602 -21.49 -19.35 16.29
N VAL A 603 -21.34 -18.02 16.32
CA VAL A 603 -20.94 -17.27 17.52
C VAL A 603 -22.19 -16.82 18.28
N SER A 604 -22.14 -16.82 19.62
CA SER A 604 -23.25 -16.41 20.47
C SER A 604 -23.49 -14.88 20.43
N GLU A 605 -24.69 -14.40 20.75
CA GLU A 605 -24.94 -12.95 20.87
C GLU A 605 -24.14 -12.28 22.01
N GLU A 606 -23.58 -13.07 22.95
CA GLU A 606 -22.76 -12.58 24.06
C GLU A 606 -21.26 -12.54 23.74
N ASP A 607 -20.78 -13.42 22.84
CA ASP A 607 -19.39 -13.44 22.34
C ASP A 607 -19.18 -12.55 21.10
N PHE A 608 -20.26 -12.31 20.34
CA PHE A 608 -20.24 -11.56 19.09
C PHE A 608 -19.70 -10.13 19.29
N GLY A 609 -18.67 -9.75 18.52
CA GLY A 609 -18.00 -8.46 18.64
C GLY A 609 -17.06 -8.33 19.86
N MET A 610 -17.04 -9.32 20.76
CA MET A 610 -16.32 -9.23 22.04
C MET A 610 -14.87 -9.75 21.97
N GLY A 611 -14.30 -9.93 20.77
CA GLY A 611 -12.95 -10.48 20.58
C GLY A 611 -12.85 -12.01 20.64
N GLY A 612 -14.00 -12.70 20.73
CA GLY A 612 -14.06 -14.16 20.76
C GLY A 612 -13.48 -14.79 22.04
N PRO A 613 -13.23 -16.11 22.02
CA PRO A 613 -12.66 -16.85 23.16
C PRO A 613 -11.19 -16.49 23.39
N GLU A 614 -10.38 -16.41 22.33
CA GLU A 614 -8.95 -16.09 22.39
C GLU A 614 -8.67 -14.59 22.62
N ARG A 615 -9.69 -13.73 22.62
CA ARG A 615 -9.57 -12.29 22.90
C ARG A 615 -8.62 -11.55 21.95
N ARG A 616 -8.65 -11.92 20.67
CA ARG A 616 -7.80 -11.37 19.60
C ARG A 616 -8.35 -10.01 19.16
N VAL A 617 -7.81 -8.93 19.74
CA VAL A 617 -8.31 -7.54 19.58
C VAL A 617 -7.21 -6.47 19.45
N PHE A 618 -5.93 -6.84 19.46
CA PHE A 618 -4.82 -5.92 19.24
C PHE A 618 -4.15 -6.13 17.87
N TRP A 619 -3.80 -5.06 17.16
CA TRP A 619 -3.08 -5.11 15.88
C TRP A 619 -1.92 -4.09 15.87
N PRO A 620 -0.92 -4.22 14.98
CA PRO A 620 0.12 -3.19 14.79
C PRO A 620 -0.44 -1.90 14.19
N GLU A 621 0.29 -0.78 14.31
CA GLU A 621 -0.12 0.51 13.75
C GLU A 621 -0.30 0.40 12.22
N GLY A 622 -1.38 0.97 11.68
CA GLY A 622 -1.75 0.87 10.26
C GLY A 622 -2.58 -0.37 9.86
N MET A 623 -2.58 -1.45 10.65
CA MET A 623 -3.14 -2.75 10.26
C MET A 623 -4.66 -2.92 10.49
N GLU A 624 -5.46 -1.85 10.41
CA GLU A 624 -6.93 -1.92 10.63
C GLU A 624 -7.64 -2.85 9.62
N GLU A 625 -7.09 -3.02 8.43
CA GLU A 625 -7.66 -3.90 7.40
C GLU A 625 -7.71 -5.38 7.79
N TRP A 626 -6.89 -5.83 8.76
CA TRP A 626 -6.93 -7.20 9.29
C TRP A 626 -8.26 -7.53 9.98
N LEU A 627 -9.06 -6.52 10.35
CA LEU A 627 -10.42 -6.69 10.90
C LEU A 627 -11.45 -7.14 9.85
N ARG A 628 -11.07 -7.18 8.57
CA ARG A 628 -11.94 -7.47 7.42
C ARG A 628 -11.44 -8.75 6.73
N PRO A 629 -12.29 -9.51 6.01
CA PRO A 629 -11.82 -10.59 5.14
C PRO A 629 -10.86 -10.03 4.09
N ARG A 630 -9.73 -10.72 3.84
CA ARG A 630 -8.73 -10.34 2.82
C ARG A 630 -9.44 -10.00 1.50
N LYS A 631 -9.16 -8.81 0.95
CA LYS A 631 -9.71 -8.38 -0.35
C LYS A 631 -9.33 -9.46 -1.38
N ARG A 632 -10.34 -10.11 -1.98
CA ARG A 632 -10.09 -11.24 -2.90
C ARG A 632 -9.19 -10.80 -4.05
N GLU A 633 -8.03 -11.43 -4.18
CA GLU A 633 -7.33 -11.51 -5.46
C GLU A 633 -8.32 -12.08 -6.49
N ILE A 634 -8.43 -11.42 -7.66
CA ILE A 634 -9.50 -11.71 -8.62
C ILE A 634 -9.05 -12.86 -9.53
N GLN A 635 -8.96 -14.07 -8.96
CA GLN A 635 -8.72 -15.30 -9.71
C GLN A 635 -9.77 -15.44 -10.82
N LYS A 636 -9.33 -15.43 -12.07
CA LYS A 636 -10.19 -15.47 -13.26
C LYS A 636 -10.60 -16.91 -13.54
N VAL A 637 -11.55 -17.42 -12.76
CA VAL A 637 -12.12 -18.76 -12.97
C VAL A 637 -13.15 -18.77 -14.09
N ALA A 638 -13.13 -19.81 -14.92
CA ALA A 638 -14.16 -20.05 -15.92
C ALA A 638 -15.51 -20.34 -15.23
N THR A 639 -16.59 -19.68 -15.68
CA THR A 639 -17.93 -19.83 -15.09
C THR A 639 -18.73 -21.02 -15.66
N GLU A 640 -18.28 -21.55 -16.78
CA GLU A 640 -18.80 -22.73 -17.49
C GLU A 640 -17.62 -23.44 -18.19
N ASP A 641 -17.84 -24.62 -18.77
CA ASP A 641 -16.78 -25.34 -19.49
C ASP A 641 -16.47 -24.63 -20.83
N ILE A 642 -15.24 -24.14 -20.97
CA ILE A 642 -14.74 -23.44 -22.17
C ILE A 642 -14.02 -24.45 -23.08
N ALA A 643 -14.29 -24.42 -24.38
CA ALA A 643 -13.65 -25.30 -25.36
C ALA A 643 -12.24 -24.79 -25.76
N PRO A 644 -11.34 -25.66 -26.26
CA PRO A 644 -10.13 -25.22 -26.94
C PRO A 644 -10.45 -24.25 -28.10
N ASP A 645 -9.46 -23.45 -28.50
CA ASP A 645 -9.52 -22.46 -29.57
C ASP A 645 -10.56 -21.33 -29.34
N THR A 646 -11.20 -21.27 -28.17
CA THR A 646 -12.20 -20.25 -27.84
C THR A 646 -11.52 -18.93 -27.48
N THR A 647 -11.83 -17.86 -28.22
CA THR A 647 -11.47 -16.49 -27.83
C THR A 647 -12.21 -16.10 -26.56
N LEU A 648 -11.45 -15.89 -25.47
CA LEU A 648 -11.93 -15.51 -24.15
C LEU A 648 -12.34 -14.03 -24.12
N PHE A 649 -11.52 -13.16 -24.71
CA PHE A 649 -11.77 -11.72 -24.87
C PHE A 649 -10.84 -11.10 -25.93
N THR A 650 -11.17 -9.87 -26.32
CA THR A 650 -10.46 -9.10 -27.37
C THR A 650 -10.22 -7.68 -26.85
N ILE A 651 -9.00 -7.18 -27.00
CA ILE A 651 -8.53 -5.89 -26.45
C ILE A 651 -8.05 -5.02 -27.62
N PRO A 652 -8.83 -4.01 -28.05
CA PRO A 652 -8.42 -3.10 -29.12
C PRO A 652 -7.13 -2.36 -28.74
N ARG A 653 -6.16 -2.25 -29.65
CA ARG A 653 -4.84 -1.62 -29.35
C ARG A 653 -4.96 -0.20 -28.77
N LYS A 654 -5.97 0.56 -29.19
CA LYS A 654 -6.31 1.89 -28.63
C LYS A 654 -6.70 1.94 -27.14
N ALA A 655 -6.91 0.79 -26.49
CA ALA A 655 -7.24 0.69 -25.06
C ALA A 655 -6.00 0.40 -24.18
N ILE A 656 -4.90 -0.05 -24.80
CA ILE A 656 -3.61 -0.30 -24.17
C ILE A 656 -3.01 1.05 -23.73
N ILE A 657 -2.30 1.10 -22.59
CA ILE A 657 -1.54 2.29 -22.19
C ILE A 657 -0.11 2.15 -22.69
N ASN A 658 0.28 3.03 -23.60
CA ASN A 658 1.66 3.19 -24.06
C ASN A 658 1.92 4.64 -24.50
N VAL A 659 3.13 4.90 -25.00
CA VAL A 659 3.55 6.24 -25.46
C VAL A 659 2.69 6.74 -26.63
N LEU A 660 2.25 5.87 -27.54
CA LEU A 660 1.43 6.27 -28.70
C LEU A 660 -0.04 6.61 -28.35
N THR A 661 -0.62 5.92 -27.37
CA THR A 661 -2.03 6.05 -26.99
C THR A 661 -2.28 7.21 -26.03
N SER A 662 -1.31 7.57 -25.18
CA SER A 662 -1.41 8.72 -24.30
C SER A 662 -1.45 10.06 -25.08
N ASP A 663 -2.01 11.09 -24.44
CA ASP A 663 -1.89 12.47 -24.92
C ASP A 663 -0.62 13.19 -24.43
N LEU A 664 0.16 12.58 -23.52
CA LEU A 664 1.31 13.25 -22.93
C LEU A 664 2.39 13.65 -23.94
N PRO A 665 2.84 12.80 -24.89
CA PRO A 665 3.86 13.20 -25.86
C PRO A 665 3.40 14.31 -26.81
N LYS A 666 2.09 14.44 -27.02
CA LYS A 666 1.48 15.53 -27.82
C LYS A 666 1.53 16.87 -27.08
N LYS A 667 1.67 16.85 -25.76
CA LYS A 667 1.72 18.03 -24.86
C LYS A 667 3.15 18.40 -24.47
N LEU A 668 4.05 17.42 -24.36
CA LEU A 668 5.47 17.57 -24.06
C LEU A 668 6.35 16.96 -25.16
N PRO A 669 6.23 17.38 -26.44
CA PRO A 669 6.96 16.73 -27.54
C PRO A 669 8.47 16.69 -27.29
N SER A 670 9.07 17.77 -26.78
CA SER A 670 10.50 17.87 -26.46
C SER A 670 11.02 16.90 -25.39
N VAL A 671 10.17 16.15 -24.71
CA VAL A 671 10.55 15.07 -23.77
C VAL A 671 10.59 13.71 -24.46
N PHE A 672 9.78 13.52 -25.53
CA PHE A 672 9.60 12.25 -26.24
C PHE A 672 10.15 12.27 -27.68
N THR A 673 10.66 13.41 -28.17
CA THR A 673 11.36 13.53 -29.46
C THR A 673 12.87 13.55 -29.24
N PRO A 674 13.65 12.60 -29.81
CA PRO A 674 15.09 12.52 -29.62
C PRO A 674 15.85 13.50 -30.53
N GLU A 675 15.73 14.81 -30.27
CA GLU A 675 16.61 15.81 -30.90
C GLU A 675 16.73 17.07 -30.02
N GLY A 676 17.89 17.29 -29.40
CA GLY A 676 18.05 18.34 -28.38
C GLY A 676 19.46 18.80 -28.00
N GLY A 677 20.54 18.16 -28.48
CA GLY A 677 21.90 18.60 -28.11
C GLY A 677 23.05 17.90 -28.83
N ARG A 678 23.71 18.62 -29.75
CA ARG A 678 25.03 18.35 -30.35
C ARG A 678 25.27 16.99 -31.03
N VAL A 679 25.36 17.03 -32.35
CA VAL A 679 26.36 16.23 -33.07
C VAL A 679 27.70 16.97 -33.00
N ASP A 680 28.68 16.43 -32.28
CA ASP A 680 30.11 16.78 -32.46
C ASP A 680 31.05 15.66 -31.94
N GLY A 681 31.07 14.52 -32.65
CA GLY A 681 32.17 13.55 -32.67
C GLY A 681 32.53 12.77 -31.40
N GLY A 682 31.89 11.61 -31.18
CA GLY A 682 32.33 10.55 -30.26
C GLY A 682 31.20 9.64 -29.78
N ASP A 683 31.42 8.33 -29.87
CA ASP A 683 30.76 7.19 -29.21
C ASP A 683 29.21 7.04 -29.30
N ASP A 684 28.74 5.88 -29.79
CA ASP A 684 27.33 5.58 -30.17
C ASP A 684 26.46 4.97 -29.03
N ASP A 685 26.79 5.25 -27.76
CA ASP A 685 26.27 4.49 -26.60
C ASP A 685 25.04 5.06 -25.85
N GLU A 686 24.64 6.32 -26.06
CA GLU A 686 23.35 6.84 -25.58
C GLU A 686 22.45 7.19 -26.78
N PRO A 687 21.27 6.52 -26.93
CA PRO A 687 20.11 6.94 -26.13
C PRO A 687 19.08 5.80 -25.87
N ARG A 688 19.47 4.67 -25.27
CA ARG A 688 18.62 3.44 -25.25
C ARG A 688 17.67 3.32 -24.04
N GLN A 689 18.00 3.92 -22.89
CA GLN A 689 17.27 3.82 -21.61
C GLN A 689 15.89 4.56 -21.55
N ASN A 690 15.31 4.91 -22.70
CA ASN A 690 14.21 5.87 -22.81
C ASN A 690 12.80 5.23 -22.79
N SER A 691 12.60 4.05 -23.37
CA SER A 691 11.25 3.44 -23.51
C SER A 691 10.55 3.24 -22.15
N TRP A 692 11.28 2.68 -21.18
CA TRP A 692 10.79 2.42 -19.82
C TRP A 692 10.46 3.69 -19.03
N SER A 693 11.35 4.68 -19.06
CA SER A 693 11.17 5.95 -18.35
C SER A 693 10.02 6.77 -18.94
N TYR A 694 9.83 6.72 -20.27
CA TYR A 694 8.66 7.27 -20.96
C TYR A 694 7.35 6.60 -20.54
N LEU A 695 7.30 5.26 -20.43
CA LEU A 695 6.09 4.55 -20.00
C LEU A 695 5.73 4.83 -18.53
N ILE A 696 6.73 4.88 -17.63
CA ILE A 696 6.52 5.31 -16.23
C ILE A 696 5.95 6.73 -16.19
N LEU A 697 6.54 7.68 -16.92
CA LEU A 697 6.07 9.06 -16.96
C LEU A 697 4.63 9.18 -17.50
N VAL A 698 4.27 8.38 -18.51
CA VAL A 698 2.89 8.27 -19.03
C VAL A 698 1.93 7.71 -17.98
N MET A 699 2.30 6.65 -17.25
CA MET A 699 1.46 6.08 -16.20
C MET A 699 1.29 7.03 -15.00
N VAL A 700 2.36 7.71 -14.58
CA VAL A 700 2.30 8.74 -13.54
C VAL A 700 1.38 9.89 -13.96
N TYR A 701 1.44 10.34 -15.21
CA TYR A 701 0.56 11.37 -15.76
C TYR A 701 -0.91 10.95 -15.77
N GLU A 702 -1.24 9.79 -16.34
CA GLU A 702 -2.63 9.31 -16.41
C GLU A 702 -3.20 8.98 -15.02
N PHE A 703 -2.37 8.50 -14.08
CA PHE A 703 -2.78 8.33 -12.68
C PHE A 703 -3.09 9.68 -11.99
N LEU A 704 -2.21 10.68 -12.13
CA LEU A 704 -2.39 12.00 -11.52
C LEU A 704 -3.56 12.80 -12.11
N ARG A 705 -4.06 12.45 -13.31
CA ARG A 705 -5.30 12.99 -13.89
C ARG A 705 -6.56 12.52 -13.15
N GLY A 706 -6.52 11.42 -12.41
CA GLY A 706 -7.69 10.85 -11.72
C GLY A 706 -8.86 10.61 -12.69
N GLU A 707 -10.06 11.10 -12.35
CA GLU A 707 -11.25 11.05 -13.21
C GLU A 707 -11.06 11.70 -14.60
N GLY A 708 -10.03 12.54 -14.77
CA GLY A 708 -9.65 13.12 -16.04
C GLY A 708 -8.94 12.16 -16.99
N SER A 709 -8.66 10.90 -16.60
CA SER A 709 -8.08 9.86 -17.45
C SER A 709 -9.12 8.82 -17.88
N SER A 710 -9.10 8.43 -19.16
CA SER A 710 -9.90 7.30 -19.66
C SER A 710 -9.53 5.95 -19.04
N TRP A 711 -8.33 5.84 -18.46
CA TRP A 711 -7.83 4.62 -17.82
C TRP A 711 -8.03 4.59 -16.29
N LYS A 712 -8.72 5.58 -15.71
CA LYS A 712 -9.04 5.60 -14.27
C LYS A 712 -9.66 4.28 -13.76
N PRO A 713 -10.65 3.65 -14.43
CA PRO A 713 -11.22 2.37 -13.97
C PRO A 713 -10.24 1.19 -14.01
N TYR A 714 -9.13 1.31 -14.74
CA TYR A 714 -8.05 0.34 -14.79
C TYR A 714 -7.03 0.57 -13.66
N PHE A 715 -6.63 1.82 -13.42
CA PHE A 715 -5.83 2.17 -12.24
C PHE A 715 -6.51 1.84 -10.90
N ASP A 716 -7.86 1.79 -10.87
CA ASP A 716 -8.66 1.38 -9.71
C ASP A 716 -8.63 -0.14 -9.43
N VAL A 717 -8.20 -0.98 -10.39
CA VAL A 717 -8.03 -2.44 -10.19
C VAL A 717 -6.58 -2.89 -10.10
N LEU A 718 -5.61 -2.08 -10.55
CA LEU A 718 -4.18 -2.35 -10.43
C LEU A 718 -3.71 -2.41 -8.96
N PRO A 719 -2.66 -3.21 -8.64
CA PRO A 719 -2.13 -3.35 -7.29
C PRO A 719 -1.64 -2.01 -6.70
N GLN A 720 -1.81 -1.85 -5.39
CA GLN A 720 -1.35 -0.68 -4.63
C GLN A 720 -0.02 -0.93 -3.88
N ALA A 721 0.32 -2.20 -3.67
CA ALA A 721 1.57 -2.67 -3.06
C ALA A 721 2.04 -3.94 -3.78
N PHE A 722 3.32 -4.26 -3.64
CA PHE A 722 3.99 -5.39 -4.29
C PHE A 722 4.81 -6.21 -3.28
N ASP A 723 5.02 -7.48 -3.61
CA ASP A 723 5.95 -8.38 -2.91
C ASP A 723 7.24 -8.64 -3.71
N THR A 724 7.53 -7.83 -4.73
CA THR A 724 8.86 -7.82 -5.38
C THR A 724 9.95 -7.32 -4.41
N PRO A 725 11.19 -7.83 -4.51
CA PRO A 725 12.32 -7.50 -3.62
C PRO A 725 12.58 -6.00 -3.39
N MET A 726 12.23 -5.13 -4.34
CA MET A 726 12.37 -3.68 -4.25
C MET A 726 11.59 -3.05 -3.08
N PHE A 727 10.54 -3.72 -2.58
CA PHE A 727 9.73 -3.27 -1.43
C PHE A 727 10.03 -4.03 -0.12
N TRP A 728 11.07 -4.85 -0.10
CA TRP A 728 11.47 -5.63 1.07
C TRP A 728 12.28 -4.81 2.07
N SER A 729 12.22 -5.18 3.34
CA SER A 729 13.13 -4.62 4.35
C SER A 729 14.55 -5.17 4.17
N LYS A 730 15.55 -4.52 4.78
CA LYS A 730 16.94 -5.01 4.75
C LYS A 730 17.02 -6.42 5.35
N ASP A 731 16.32 -6.68 6.45
CA ASP A 731 16.27 -7.98 7.11
C ASP A 731 15.63 -9.05 6.20
N GLU A 732 14.55 -8.72 5.48
CA GLU A 732 13.93 -9.63 4.50
C GLU A 732 14.89 -9.95 3.34
N LEU A 733 15.63 -8.97 2.83
CA LEU A 733 16.65 -9.16 1.78
C LEU A 733 17.84 -10.00 2.26
N THR A 734 18.16 -10.03 3.56
CA THR A 734 19.24 -10.89 4.07
C THR A 734 18.93 -12.39 3.92
N GLU A 735 17.68 -12.80 3.74
CA GLU A 735 17.33 -14.21 3.50
C GLU A 735 17.73 -14.69 2.08
N LEU A 736 18.09 -13.76 1.19
CA LEU A 736 18.55 -13.98 -0.19
C LEU A 736 20.05 -13.66 -0.39
N GLN A 737 20.84 -13.54 0.67
CA GLN A 737 22.24 -13.04 0.63
C GLN A 737 23.20 -13.81 -0.30
N ALA A 738 22.89 -15.06 -0.64
CA ALA A 738 23.68 -15.91 -1.53
C ALA A 738 23.06 -16.11 -2.92
N SER A 739 21.86 -15.55 -3.16
CA SER A 739 21.18 -15.58 -4.46
C SER A 739 21.65 -14.40 -5.32
N PRO A 740 21.98 -14.60 -6.61
CA PRO A 740 22.31 -13.53 -7.56
C PRO A 740 21.22 -12.46 -7.69
N LEU A 741 19.96 -12.84 -7.41
CA LEU A 741 18.80 -11.96 -7.36
C LEU A 741 19.07 -10.67 -6.56
N LEU A 742 19.79 -10.76 -5.44
CA LEU A 742 20.01 -9.63 -4.54
C LEU A 742 20.81 -8.48 -5.20
N GLY A 743 21.72 -8.79 -6.13
CA GLY A 743 22.39 -7.78 -6.94
C GLY A 743 21.47 -7.14 -7.98
N LYS A 744 20.51 -7.91 -8.50
CA LYS A 744 19.61 -7.55 -9.61
C LYS A 744 18.31 -6.84 -9.14
N VAL A 745 18.31 -6.22 -7.96
CA VAL A 745 17.15 -5.51 -7.38
C VAL A 745 17.05 -4.04 -7.85
N GLY A 746 18.17 -3.41 -8.25
CA GLY A 746 18.21 -2.12 -8.96
C GLY A 746 17.57 -0.90 -8.27
N LYS A 747 17.27 -0.97 -6.96
CA LYS A 747 16.43 0.05 -6.29
C LYS A 747 17.04 1.45 -6.29
N GLU A 748 18.31 1.56 -5.94
CA GLU A 748 18.98 2.87 -5.79
C GLU A 748 19.23 3.51 -7.16
N GLU A 749 19.48 2.70 -8.19
CA GLU A 749 19.59 3.09 -9.60
C GLU A 749 18.23 3.59 -10.14
N ALA A 750 17.14 2.87 -9.85
CA ALA A 750 15.79 3.29 -10.19
C ALA A 750 15.42 4.64 -9.53
N GLU A 751 15.76 4.84 -8.26
CA GLU A 751 15.56 6.15 -7.61
C GLU A 751 16.43 7.26 -8.23
N GLY A 752 17.67 6.93 -8.62
CA GLY A 752 18.53 7.83 -9.39
C GLY A 752 17.87 8.28 -10.68
N MET A 753 17.39 7.32 -11.49
CA MET A 753 16.70 7.57 -12.76
C MET A 753 15.39 8.37 -12.55
N PHE A 754 14.58 8.04 -11.55
CA PHE A 754 13.36 8.80 -11.25
C PHE A 754 13.66 10.26 -10.86
N ARG A 755 14.72 10.49 -10.08
CA ARG A 755 15.14 11.83 -9.65
C ARG A 755 15.79 12.64 -10.77
N ALA A 756 16.54 12.00 -11.66
CA ALA A 756 17.19 12.64 -12.80
C ALA A 756 16.22 12.94 -13.96
N ASN A 757 15.35 11.98 -14.31
CA ASN A 757 14.63 12.01 -15.58
C ASN A 757 13.12 12.26 -15.42
N ILE A 758 12.50 11.82 -14.32
CA ILE A 758 11.04 11.86 -14.15
C ILE A 758 10.59 13.06 -13.30
N LEU A 759 11.18 13.27 -12.12
CA LEU A 759 10.83 14.39 -11.25
C LEU A 759 10.98 15.76 -11.94
N PRO A 760 12.06 16.07 -12.70
CA PRO A 760 12.20 17.39 -13.32
C PRO A 760 11.11 17.67 -14.36
N VAL A 761 10.70 16.67 -15.14
CA VAL A 761 9.61 16.82 -16.12
C VAL A 761 8.28 17.12 -15.41
N ILE A 762 7.98 16.45 -14.29
CA ILE A 762 6.79 16.71 -13.48
C ILE A 762 6.83 18.13 -12.90
N ARG A 763 7.95 18.51 -12.27
CA ARG A 763 8.11 19.80 -11.57
C ARG A 763 8.19 21.00 -12.51
N GLN A 764 8.72 20.85 -13.72
CA GLN A 764 8.75 21.90 -14.74
C GLN A 764 7.37 22.14 -15.40
N ASN A 765 6.43 21.20 -15.30
CA ASN A 765 5.14 21.25 -15.99
C ASN A 765 3.93 21.19 -15.03
N PRO A 766 3.86 22.07 -14.00
CA PRO A 766 2.88 21.96 -12.92
C PRO A 766 1.42 22.09 -13.38
N GLU A 767 1.14 22.74 -14.51
CA GLU A 767 -0.21 22.82 -15.09
C GLU A 767 -0.69 21.47 -15.66
N LEU A 768 0.22 20.67 -16.22
CA LEU A 768 -0.09 19.33 -16.73
C LEU A 768 -0.19 18.30 -15.59
N PHE A 769 0.63 18.46 -14.56
CA PHE A 769 0.71 17.58 -13.40
C PHE A 769 0.09 18.21 -12.13
N ALA A 770 -1.04 18.91 -12.25
CA ALA A 770 -1.61 19.73 -11.17
C ALA A 770 -1.76 18.99 -9.82
N ALA A 771 -2.10 17.69 -9.83
CA ALA A 771 -2.22 16.87 -8.61
C ALA A 771 -0.88 16.53 -7.93
N SER A 772 0.27 16.82 -8.55
CA SER A 772 1.60 16.71 -7.93
C SER A 772 1.97 17.91 -7.07
N ALA A 773 1.22 19.02 -7.15
CA ALA A 773 1.51 20.24 -6.38
C ALA A 773 1.30 20.04 -4.87
N GLU A 774 0.40 19.14 -4.48
CA GLU A 774 0.16 18.75 -3.08
C GLU A 774 1.08 17.63 -2.58
N LYS A 775 2.03 17.15 -3.43
CA LYS A 775 2.90 16.01 -3.15
C LYS A 775 4.37 16.41 -3.01
N THR A 776 5.04 15.80 -2.04
CA THR A 776 6.49 15.83 -1.90
C THR A 776 7.21 15.06 -3.01
N ASP A 777 8.50 15.32 -3.22
CA ASP A 777 9.31 14.54 -4.17
C ASP A 777 9.43 13.06 -3.75
N GLY A 778 9.37 12.77 -2.43
CA GLY A 778 9.34 11.41 -1.91
C GLY A 778 8.10 10.64 -2.38
N GLU A 779 6.90 11.21 -2.21
CA GLU A 779 5.64 10.59 -2.70
C GLU A 779 5.60 10.42 -4.22
N LEU A 780 6.30 11.27 -4.97
CA LEU A 780 6.40 11.13 -6.43
C LEU A 780 7.41 10.05 -6.84
N VAL A 781 8.48 9.85 -6.08
CA VAL A 781 9.40 8.70 -6.24
C VAL A 781 8.72 7.39 -5.83
N GLU A 782 7.94 7.36 -4.75
CA GLU A 782 7.12 6.20 -4.37
C GLU A 782 6.07 5.87 -5.45
N LEU A 783 5.46 6.90 -6.06
CA LEU A 783 4.54 6.72 -7.18
C LEU A 783 5.27 6.18 -8.43
N ALA A 784 6.48 6.67 -8.74
CA ALA A 784 7.29 6.16 -9.83
C ALA A 784 7.74 4.69 -9.60
N HIS A 785 8.17 4.34 -8.39
CA HIS A 785 8.42 2.95 -7.94
C HIS A 785 7.20 2.06 -8.18
N ARG A 786 6.01 2.53 -7.78
CA ARG A 786 4.74 1.79 -8.00
C ARG A 786 4.49 1.58 -9.50
N MET A 787 4.65 2.60 -10.34
CA MET A 787 4.38 2.47 -11.78
C MET A 787 5.42 1.60 -12.49
N GLY A 788 6.73 1.76 -12.19
CA GLY A 788 7.78 0.89 -12.72
C GLY A 788 7.60 -0.58 -12.31
N SER A 789 7.21 -0.84 -11.06
CA SER A 789 6.88 -2.20 -10.60
C SER A 789 5.59 -2.74 -11.21
N THR A 790 4.65 -1.86 -11.59
CA THR A 790 3.48 -2.28 -12.37
C THR A 790 3.90 -2.69 -13.78
N ILE A 791 4.77 -1.92 -14.43
CA ILE A 791 5.29 -2.25 -15.78
C ILE A 791 6.04 -3.58 -15.73
N MET A 792 6.95 -3.78 -14.76
CA MET A 792 7.74 -5.01 -14.62
C MET A 792 6.90 -6.29 -14.54
N ALA A 793 5.72 -6.21 -13.90
CA ALA A 793 4.87 -7.36 -13.61
C ALA A 793 3.64 -7.49 -14.53
N TYR A 794 3.25 -6.45 -15.27
CA TYR A 794 1.96 -6.39 -15.99
C TYR A 794 2.03 -5.75 -17.40
N ALA A 795 3.19 -5.25 -17.84
CA ALA A 795 3.35 -4.80 -19.23
C ALA A 795 3.52 -5.99 -20.19
N PHE A 796 3.11 -5.78 -21.43
CA PHE A 796 3.35 -6.70 -22.54
C PHE A 796 4.21 -5.99 -23.59
N ASP A 797 5.01 -6.76 -24.31
CA ASP A 797 5.44 -6.40 -25.66
C ASP A 797 4.20 -6.21 -26.56
N LEU A 798 4.28 -5.35 -27.57
CA LEU A 798 3.19 -5.04 -28.48
C LEU A 798 3.51 -5.33 -29.96
N GLU A 799 4.72 -5.77 -30.29
CA GLU A 799 5.11 -6.00 -31.68
C GLU A 799 4.55 -7.33 -32.21
N ASN A 800 4.60 -7.54 -33.53
CA ASN A 800 3.95 -8.69 -34.16
C ASN A 800 4.94 -9.85 -34.29
N GLU A 801 4.55 -11.03 -33.80
CA GLU A 801 5.33 -12.27 -33.87
C GLU A 801 5.71 -12.68 -35.31
N ASP A 802 4.92 -12.25 -36.31
CA ASP A 802 5.17 -12.51 -37.74
C ASP A 802 6.50 -11.94 -38.29
N GLU A 803 7.09 -10.91 -37.67
CA GLU A 803 8.41 -10.38 -38.09
C GLU A 803 9.60 -11.14 -37.45
N GLN A 804 9.34 -12.06 -36.51
CA GLN A 804 10.37 -12.82 -35.77
C GLN A 804 10.84 -14.09 -36.51
N ASN A 805 10.33 -14.36 -37.71
CA ASN A 805 10.52 -15.63 -38.44
C ASN A 805 11.84 -15.70 -39.26
N ASN A 806 12.97 -15.37 -38.63
CA ASN A 806 14.31 -15.69 -39.13
C ASN A 806 14.90 -16.84 -38.28
N GLU A 807 14.98 -18.04 -38.86
CA GLU A 807 15.17 -19.33 -38.16
C GLU A 807 16.62 -19.61 -37.62
N ASP A 808 17.37 -18.61 -37.13
CA ASP A 808 18.74 -18.79 -36.62
C ASP A 808 19.01 -18.24 -35.18
N ASP A 809 18.09 -17.46 -34.58
CA ASP A 809 18.30 -16.81 -33.27
C ASP A 809 17.56 -17.54 -32.11
N GLU A 810 17.87 -18.82 -31.88
CA GLU A 810 17.52 -19.56 -30.65
C GLU A 810 18.43 -19.17 -29.45
N GLU A 811 18.69 -17.87 -29.30
CA GLU A 811 19.44 -17.31 -28.17
C GLU A 811 18.47 -16.94 -27.03
N TRP A 812 18.93 -17.05 -25.79
CA TRP A 812 18.08 -16.86 -24.60
C TRP A 812 17.51 -15.45 -24.53
N VAL A 813 16.44 -15.26 -23.73
CA VAL A 813 15.94 -13.92 -23.38
C VAL A 813 16.86 -13.28 -22.33
N GLU A 814 18.10 -13.04 -22.74
CA GLU A 814 18.88 -11.90 -22.24
C GLU A 814 18.11 -10.61 -22.59
N ASP A 815 18.42 -9.54 -21.86
CA ASP A 815 17.50 -8.41 -21.74
C ASP A 815 17.39 -7.60 -23.05
N ARG A 816 16.35 -7.88 -23.85
CA ARG A 816 15.85 -7.06 -24.98
C ARG A 816 15.29 -5.70 -24.54
N GLU A 817 15.94 -5.03 -23.58
CA GLU A 817 15.59 -3.71 -23.07
C GLU A 817 15.96 -2.60 -24.08
N GLY A 818 15.19 -2.49 -25.16
CA GLY A 818 15.27 -1.32 -26.04
C GLY A 818 14.61 -1.44 -27.40
N GLU A 819 14.46 -2.66 -27.94
CA GLU A 819 13.97 -2.83 -29.32
C GLU A 819 12.46 -2.67 -29.45
N SER A 820 11.67 -3.22 -28.50
CA SER A 820 10.22 -3.34 -28.67
C SER A 820 9.36 -2.37 -27.84
N MET A 821 8.17 -2.06 -28.35
CA MET A 821 7.22 -1.16 -27.71
C MET A 821 6.40 -1.83 -26.60
N LEU A 822 6.79 -1.62 -25.34
CA LEU A 822 5.99 -2.03 -24.17
C LEU A 822 4.67 -1.24 -24.02
N GLY A 823 3.67 -1.89 -23.43
CA GLY A 823 2.47 -1.22 -22.92
C GLY A 823 1.65 -2.05 -21.93
N MET A 824 0.84 -1.36 -21.13
CA MET A 824 -0.10 -1.99 -20.19
C MET A 824 -1.35 -2.44 -20.94
N VAL A 825 -1.73 -3.72 -20.85
CA VAL A 825 -2.81 -4.32 -21.65
C VAL A 825 -3.99 -4.71 -20.74
N PRO A 826 -4.98 -3.82 -20.52
CA PRO A 826 -6.05 -4.05 -19.55
C PRO A 826 -6.87 -5.29 -19.88
N MET A 827 -7.12 -6.14 -18.89
CA MET A 827 -7.86 -7.42 -18.96
C MET A 827 -7.04 -8.61 -19.49
N ALA A 828 -5.90 -8.42 -20.17
CA ALA A 828 -4.94 -9.52 -20.36
C ALA A 828 -4.07 -9.69 -19.11
N ASP A 829 -3.62 -8.56 -18.56
CA ASP A 829 -2.76 -8.43 -17.37
C ASP A 829 -3.38 -8.96 -16.05
N ILE A 830 -4.70 -9.09 -16.00
CA ILE A 830 -5.43 -9.66 -14.84
C ILE A 830 -5.45 -11.21 -14.83
N LEU A 831 -4.81 -11.87 -15.80
CA LEU A 831 -4.60 -13.31 -15.78
C LEU A 831 -3.31 -13.64 -15.02
N ASN A 832 -3.44 -14.45 -13.97
CA ASN A 832 -2.28 -15.08 -13.33
C ASN A 832 -1.52 -15.96 -14.35
N ALA A 833 -0.23 -16.18 -14.13
CA ALA A 833 0.58 -17.11 -14.91
C ALA A 833 1.23 -18.19 -14.05
N ASP A 834 1.57 -19.32 -14.69
CA ASP A 834 2.26 -20.45 -14.07
C ASP A 834 2.89 -21.32 -15.19
N ALA A 835 3.80 -22.22 -14.85
CA ALA A 835 4.55 -22.98 -15.85
C ALA A 835 3.69 -24.03 -16.61
N GLU A 836 2.49 -24.34 -16.10
CA GLU A 836 1.40 -24.91 -16.91
C GLU A 836 0.28 -23.87 -17.01
N PHE A 837 0.05 -23.40 -18.23
CA PHE A 837 -0.91 -22.37 -18.59
C PHE A 837 -2.07 -23.00 -19.37
N ASN A 838 -3.17 -22.28 -19.62
CA ASN A 838 -4.29 -22.77 -20.45
C ASN A 838 -4.89 -21.70 -21.36
N ALA A 839 -4.36 -20.48 -21.34
CA ALA A 839 -4.65 -19.41 -22.28
C ALA A 839 -3.36 -18.80 -22.85
N HIS A 840 -3.46 -18.18 -24.02
CA HIS A 840 -2.37 -17.49 -24.72
C HIS A 840 -2.89 -16.20 -25.37
N VAL A 841 -2.01 -15.21 -25.52
CA VAL A 841 -2.32 -13.87 -26.06
C VAL A 841 -1.78 -13.77 -27.48
N ASN A 842 -2.67 -13.78 -28.47
CA ASN A 842 -2.34 -13.72 -29.90
C ASN A 842 -2.34 -12.26 -30.35
N HIS A 843 -1.30 -11.85 -31.07
CA HIS A 843 -1.12 -10.48 -31.53
C HIS A 843 -1.81 -10.25 -32.89
N GLY A 844 -2.33 -9.04 -33.10
CA GLY A 844 -3.07 -8.71 -34.33
C GLY A 844 -3.18 -7.19 -34.55
N ASP A 845 -3.38 -6.79 -35.81
CA ASP A 845 -3.24 -5.39 -36.26
C ASP A 845 -4.09 -4.39 -35.46
N ASP A 846 -5.39 -4.65 -35.29
CA ASP A 846 -6.33 -3.76 -34.59
C ASP A 846 -6.46 -4.07 -33.08
N ALA A 847 -6.17 -5.30 -32.67
CA ALA A 847 -6.49 -5.82 -31.34
C ALA A 847 -5.67 -7.06 -30.96
N LEU A 848 -5.37 -7.19 -29.67
CA LEU A 848 -4.88 -8.43 -29.07
C LEU A 848 -6.07 -9.35 -28.74
N THR A 849 -5.91 -10.66 -28.86
CA THR A 849 -6.96 -11.65 -28.55
C THR A 849 -6.43 -12.75 -27.65
N VAL A 850 -7.17 -13.10 -26.60
CA VAL A 850 -6.76 -14.18 -25.69
C VAL A 850 -7.58 -15.42 -26.00
N THR A 851 -6.93 -16.56 -26.25
CA THR A 851 -7.58 -17.83 -26.63
C THR A 851 -7.26 -18.94 -25.62
N ALA A 852 -8.19 -19.87 -25.43
CA ALA A 852 -7.98 -21.07 -24.63
C ALA A 852 -7.23 -22.16 -25.43
N LEU A 853 -6.13 -22.69 -24.90
CA LEU A 853 -5.30 -23.73 -25.52
C LEU A 853 -5.88 -25.14 -25.35
N ARG A 854 -6.68 -25.34 -24.31
CA ARG A 854 -7.34 -26.61 -23.97
C ARG A 854 -8.71 -26.37 -23.34
N THR A 855 -9.45 -27.43 -23.04
CA THR A 855 -10.71 -27.32 -22.29
C THR A 855 -10.46 -26.82 -20.88
N ILE A 856 -10.90 -25.59 -20.57
CA ILE A 856 -10.86 -25.01 -19.22
C ILE A 856 -12.22 -25.28 -18.58
N ARG A 857 -12.26 -25.96 -17.42
CA ARG A 857 -13.53 -26.38 -16.81
C ARG A 857 -14.17 -25.30 -15.95
N ALA A 858 -15.48 -25.40 -15.74
CA ALA A 858 -16.19 -24.56 -14.76
C ALA A 858 -15.53 -24.64 -13.38
N GLY A 859 -15.04 -23.49 -12.88
CA GLY A 859 -14.28 -23.37 -11.62
C GLY A 859 -12.77 -23.59 -11.73
N GLU A 860 -12.23 -23.88 -12.92
CA GLU A 860 -10.79 -23.87 -13.20
C GLU A 860 -10.32 -22.44 -13.50
N GLU A 861 -9.10 -22.11 -13.09
CA GLU A 861 -8.50 -20.78 -13.31
C GLU A 861 -7.93 -20.66 -14.73
N ILE A 862 -8.13 -19.49 -15.34
CA ILE A 862 -7.56 -19.12 -16.64
C ILE A 862 -6.16 -18.58 -16.38
N LEU A 863 -5.15 -19.28 -16.91
CA LEU A 863 -3.72 -19.02 -16.67
C LEU A 863 -3.01 -18.67 -17.98
N ASN A 864 -2.29 -17.55 -17.97
CA ASN A 864 -1.38 -17.12 -19.04
C ASN A 864 0.03 -17.74 -18.85
N TYR A 865 0.94 -17.50 -19.79
CA TYR A 865 2.35 -17.85 -19.70
C TYR A 865 3.23 -16.60 -19.66
N TYR A 866 4.25 -16.58 -18.79
CA TYR A 866 5.29 -15.55 -18.74
C TYR A 866 6.67 -16.06 -19.21
N GLY A 867 6.71 -17.24 -19.86
CA GLY A 867 7.96 -17.88 -20.28
C GLY A 867 8.59 -18.82 -19.24
N PRO A 868 9.72 -19.47 -19.58
CA PRO A 868 10.40 -20.47 -18.77
C PRO A 868 11.25 -19.84 -17.64
N LEU A 869 10.65 -19.00 -16.81
CA LEU A 869 11.38 -18.21 -15.81
C LEU A 869 11.76 -19.04 -14.56
N PRO A 870 13.00 -18.91 -14.02
CA PRO A 870 13.35 -19.44 -12.69
C PRO A 870 12.56 -18.75 -11.57
N ASN A 871 12.44 -19.37 -10.39
CA ASN A 871 11.75 -18.73 -9.26
C ASN A 871 12.44 -17.43 -8.78
N SER A 872 13.75 -17.28 -9.02
CA SER A 872 14.49 -16.05 -8.74
C SER A 872 13.97 -14.87 -9.59
N GLU A 873 13.86 -15.04 -10.91
CA GLU A 873 13.31 -14.03 -11.82
C GLU A 873 11.82 -13.82 -11.62
N LEU A 874 11.06 -14.88 -11.32
CA LEU A 874 9.63 -14.79 -11.03
C LEU A 874 9.38 -13.93 -9.77
N LEU A 875 10.22 -14.09 -8.75
CA LEU A 875 10.20 -13.26 -7.54
C LEU A 875 10.67 -11.83 -7.83
N ARG A 876 11.76 -11.65 -8.59
CA ARG A 876 12.32 -10.35 -8.98
C ARG A 876 11.30 -9.49 -9.73
N ARG A 877 10.73 -10.03 -10.81
CA ARG A 877 9.88 -9.31 -11.77
C ARG A 877 8.41 -9.24 -11.32
N TYR A 878 7.85 -10.32 -10.77
CA TYR A 878 6.41 -10.45 -10.48
C TYR A 878 6.05 -10.59 -8.99
N GLY A 879 7.03 -10.81 -8.11
CA GLY A 879 6.80 -10.86 -6.66
C GLY A 879 6.19 -12.15 -6.14
N TYR A 880 6.30 -13.27 -6.88
CA TYR A 880 5.83 -14.59 -6.44
C TYR A 880 6.75 -15.73 -6.88
N VAL A 881 6.52 -16.92 -6.31
CA VAL A 881 7.22 -18.17 -6.63
C VAL A 881 6.21 -19.32 -6.75
N THR A 882 6.56 -20.39 -7.48
CA THR A 882 5.69 -21.57 -7.65
C THR A 882 6.50 -22.85 -7.81
N PRO A 883 6.13 -23.95 -7.12
CA PRO A 883 6.77 -25.26 -7.29
C PRO A 883 6.72 -25.85 -8.72
N LYS A 884 6.00 -25.24 -9.66
CA LYS A 884 6.04 -25.63 -11.08
C LYS A 884 7.19 -24.95 -11.84
N HIS A 885 7.49 -23.69 -11.53
CA HIS A 885 8.63 -22.97 -12.13
C HIS A 885 9.98 -23.51 -11.65
N SER A 886 10.03 -24.30 -10.56
CA SER A 886 11.30 -24.86 -10.07
C SER A 886 12.01 -25.81 -11.03
N ARG A 887 11.36 -26.18 -12.14
CA ARG A 887 11.98 -26.86 -13.28
C ARG A 887 13.03 -25.98 -13.97
N TYR A 888 12.74 -24.69 -14.11
CA TYR A 888 13.56 -23.66 -14.75
C TYR A 888 14.52 -22.96 -13.78
N ASP A 889 14.59 -23.36 -12.49
CA ASP A 889 15.52 -22.74 -11.54
C ASP A 889 16.98 -22.84 -12.04
N VAL A 890 17.64 -21.69 -12.12
CA VAL A 890 19.05 -21.53 -12.52
C VAL A 890 19.90 -21.11 -11.33
N VAL A 891 21.22 -21.30 -11.40
CA VAL A 891 22.20 -20.77 -10.44
C VAL A 891 23.39 -20.19 -11.18
N GLU A 892 23.65 -18.92 -10.96
CA GLU A 892 24.83 -18.22 -11.44
C GLU A 892 26.07 -18.64 -10.63
N LEU A 893 27.16 -18.99 -11.31
CA LEU A 893 28.45 -19.37 -10.72
C LEU A 893 29.51 -18.32 -11.07
N PRO A 894 29.83 -17.38 -10.16
CA PRO A 894 30.85 -16.37 -10.39
C PRO A 894 32.25 -16.97 -10.59
N TRP A 895 32.99 -16.45 -11.56
CA TRP A 895 34.36 -16.87 -11.90
C TRP A 895 35.32 -16.73 -10.71
N GLU A 896 35.10 -15.75 -9.83
CA GLU A 896 35.84 -15.58 -8.56
C GLU A 896 35.91 -16.89 -7.76
N ILE A 897 34.79 -17.61 -7.63
CA ILE A 897 34.69 -18.87 -6.87
C ILE A 897 35.47 -19.98 -7.60
N VAL A 898 35.47 -19.96 -8.93
CA VAL A 898 36.14 -20.94 -9.79
C VAL A 898 37.65 -20.75 -9.77
N GLU A 899 38.15 -19.52 -9.88
CA GLU A 899 39.57 -19.20 -9.80
C GLU A 899 40.13 -19.43 -8.39
N ALA A 900 39.37 -19.09 -7.34
CA ALA A 900 39.73 -19.42 -5.95
C ALA A 900 39.81 -20.94 -5.73
N SER A 901 38.91 -21.71 -6.32
CA SER A 901 38.93 -23.18 -6.26
C SER A 901 40.10 -23.79 -7.04
N LEU A 902 40.42 -23.23 -8.21
CA LEU A 902 41.56 -23.64 -9.07
C LEU A 902 42.90 -23.38 -8.40
N THR A 903 43.08 -22.19 -7.84
CA THR A 903 44.32 -21.79 -7.16
C THR A 903 44.53 -22.56 -5.86
N SER A 904 43.45 -22.88 -5.14
CA SER A 904 43.47 -23.77 -3.98
C SER A 904 43.83 -25.23 -4.34
N GLU A 905 43.23 -25.81 -5.39
CA GLU A 905 43.52 -27.18 -5.85
C GLU A 905 44.97 -27.35 -6.34
N LEU A 906 45.54 -26.32 -6.96
CA LEU A 906 46.90 -26.35 -7.51
C LEU A 906 47.96 -25.69 -6.60
N ALA A 907 47.57 -25.25 -5.40
CA ALA A 907 48.43 -24.55 -4.43
C ALA A 907 49.23 -23.38 -5.04
N VAL A 908 48.60 -22.59 -5.91
CA VAL A 908 49.23 -21.48 -6.63
C VAL A 908 49.44 -20.28 -5.70
N PRO A 909 50.67 -19.74 -5.54
CA PRO A 909 50.91 -18.56 -4.72
C PRO A 909 50.24 -17.30 -5.31
N ALA A 910 49.70 -16.42 -4.45
CA ALA A 910 48.98 -15.21 -4.87
C ALA A 910 49.81 -14.28 -5.78
N GLU A 911 51.12 -14.17 -5.58
CA GLU A 911 52.04 -13.40 -6.45
C GLU A 911 52.16 -13.96 -7.89
N THR A 912 51.65 -15.18 -8.12
CA THR A 912 51.67 -15.86 -9.43
C THR A 912 50.37 -15.64 -10.19
N LEU A 913 49.25 -15.38 -9.51
CA LEU A 913 47.92 -15.18 -10.10
C LEU A 913 47.92 -14.05 -11.15
N GLY A 914 48.51 -12.89 -10.83
CA GLY A 914 48.62 -11.78 -11.79
C GLY A 914 49.39 -12.13 -13.06
N LYS A 915 50.37 -13.04 -12.99
CA LYS A 915 51.16 -13.53 -14.13
C LYS A 915 50.42 -14.60 -14.94
N ILE A 916 49.48 -15.31 -14.31
CA ILE A 916 48.59 -16.28 -14.99
C ILE A 916 47.51 -15.53 -15.76
N ARG A 917 46.84 -14.55 -15.14
CA ARG A 917 45.84 -13.69 -15.80
C ARG A 917 46.46 -12.94 -16.99
N ALA A 918 47.63 -12.33 -16.83
CA ALA A 918 48.38 -11.69 -17.92
C ALA A 918 49.07 -12.68 -18.90
N GLY A 919 48.83 -14.00 -18.77
CA GLY A 919 49.32 -15.05 -19.67
C GLY A 919 48.23 -15.70 -20.54
N ILE A 920 46.99 -15.20 -20.41
CA ILE A 920 45.83 -15.41 -21.29
C ILE A 920 45.90 -14.35 -22.40
N GLU A 921 45.37 -14.63 -23.59
CA GLU A 921 45.56 -13.76 -24.75
C GLU A 921 44.56 -12.60 -24.74
N GLU A 922 45.01 -11.40 -25.14
CA GLU A 922 44.31 -10.12 -24.90
C GLU A 922 42.98 -9.96 -25.67
N SER A 923 42.65 -10.93 -26.55
CA SER A 923 41.35 -11.02 -27.22
C SER A 923 40.41 -12.10 -26.68
N ASP A 924 40.83 -12.87 -25.67
CA ASP A 924 39.96 -13.82 -24.97
C ASP A 924 39.22 -13.06 -23.86
N VAL A 925 38.08 -12.44 -24.20
CA VAL A 925 37.19 -11.86 -23.18
C VAL A 925 36.65 -12.99 -22.31
N LEU A 926 36.92 -12.86 -21.02
CA LEU A 926 36.52 -13.82 -19.99
C LEU A 926 35.10 -13.52 -19.53
N GLU A 927 34.33 -14.58 -19.28
CA GLU A 927 33.04 -14.48 -18.63
C GLU A 927 33.25 -14.44 -17.09
N ASP A 928 32.65 -13.44 -16.43
CA ASP A 928 32.73 -13.25 -14.97
C ASP A 928 31.73 -14.15 -14.21
N SER A 929 30.76 -14.75 -14.90
CA SER A 929 29.72 -15.61 -14.34
C SER A 929 29.18 -16.62 -15.35
N PHE A 930 28.85 -17.83 -14.88
CA PHE A 930 28.38 -18.94 -15.72
C PHE A 930 27.02 -19.43 -15.24
N ILE A 931 26.13 -19.84 -16.15
CA ILE A 931 24.76 -20.24 -15.79
C ILE A 931 24.68 -21.76 -15.64
N LEU A 932 24.35 -22.22 -14.44
CA LEU A 932 24.02 -23.61 -14.17
C LEU A 932 22.50 -23.76 -14.27
N GLU A 933 22.02 -24.64 -15.15
CA GLU A 933 20.60 -24.89 -15.36
C GLU A 933 20.32 -26.34 -15.80
N ARG A 934 19.06 -26.67 -16.06
CA ARG A 934 18.64 -28.03 -16.48
C ARG A 934 18.07 -27.96 -17.89
N GLU A 935 18.50 -28.87 -18.77
CA GLU A 935 17.79 -29.10 -20.03
C GLU A 935 16.34 -29.48 -19.70
N THR A 936 15.40 -28.65 -20.14
CA THR A 936 14.02 -28.66 -19.67
C THR A 936 13.08 -28.74 -20.87
N PRO A 937 12.41 -29.89 -21.09
CA PRO A 937 11.51 -30.05 -22.23
C PRO A 937 10.41 -28.99 -22.26
N GLU A 938 10.17 -28.41 -23.44
CA GLU A 938 9.16 -27.38 -23.67
C GLU A 938 7.75 -27.78 -23.18
N PRO A 939 6.85 -26.82 -22.92
CA PRO A 939 5.43 -27.11 -22.79
C PRO A 939 4.86 -27.74 -24.07
N ASN A 940 3.90 -28.64 -23.93
CA ASN A 940 3.06 -29.08 -25.05
C ASN A 940 2.23 -27.88 -25.57
N PRO A 941 1.78 -27.87 -26.83
CA PRO A 941 0.91 -26.82 -27.38
C PRO A 941 -0.43 -26.60 -26.64
N ASP A 942 -0.85 -27.54 -25.79
CA ASP A 942 -2.04 -27.41 -24.95
C ASP A 942 -1.77 -26.70 -23.59
N GLY A 943 -0.53 -26.25 -23.37
CA GLY A 943 -0.05 -25.58 -22.15
C GLY A 943 0.27 -26.53 -20.97
N THR A 944 0.39 -27.84 -21.19
CA THR A 944 0.83 -28.82 -20.16
C THR A 944 2.32 -29.17 -20.30
N PHE A 945 2.92 -29.77 -19.28
CA PHE A 945 4.32 -30.23 -19.39
C PHE A 945 4.50 -31.42 -20.37
N ALA A 946 5.51 -31.34 -21.23
CA ALA A 946 5.92 -32.45 -22.08
C ALA A 946 6.45 -33.66 -21.28
N ALA A 947 6.54 -34.81 -21.96
CA ALA A 947 6.89 -36.09 -21.35
C ALA A 947 8.41 -36.21 -21.06
N GLY A 948 8.84 -35.64 -19.94
CA GLY A 948 10.20 -35.76 -19.43
C GLY A 948 10.34 -35.36 -17.98
N SER A 949 11.58 -35.18 -17.52
CA SER A 949 11.91 -34.48 -16.28
C SER A 949 13.18 -33.67 -16.54
N PRO A 950 13.31 -32.45 -16.00
CA PRO A 950 14.50 -31.63 -16.21
C PRO A 950 15.78 -32.33 -15.73
N THR A 951 16.84 -32.29 -16.53
CA THR A 951 18.11 -32.99 -16.24
C THR A 951 19.32 -32.24 -16.79
N PHE A 952 20.48 -32.43 -16.17
CA PHE A 952 21.77 -32.14 -16.78
C PHE A 952 22.11 -33.22 -17.82
N THR A 953 22.54 -32.84 -19.02
CA THR A 953 22.72 -33.74 -20.17
C THR A 953 24.04 -33.53 -20.93
N ALA A 954 24.69 -32.38 -20.76
CA ALA A 954 25.99 -31.99 -21.31
C ALA A 954 26.99 -31.70 -20.15
N PRO A 955 28.27 -31.36 -20.36
CA PRO A 955 29.05 -30.71 -19.28
C PRO A 955 28.30 -29.46 -18.78
N LEU A 956 28.47 -29.13 -17.50
CA LEU A 956 27.60 -28.14 -16.80
C LEU A 956 27.47 -26.78 -17.50
N ASP A 957 28.51 -26.39 -18.23
CA ASP A 957 28.58 -25.22 -19.13
C ASP A 957 29.80 -25.46 -20.06
N GLU A 958 29.71 -25.13 -21.36
CA GLU A 958 30.83 -25.28 -22.30
C GLU A 958 31.87 -24.14 -22.23
N SER A 959 31.45 -22.88 -22.02
CA SER A 959 32.35 -21.72 -21.92
C SER A 959 33.13 -21.77 -20.61
N LEU A 960 32.48 -22.11 -19.48
CA LEU A 960 33.12 -22.37 -18.19
C LEU A 960 34.25 -23.39 -18.32
N VAL A 961 33.96 -24.47 -19.05
CA VAL A 961 34.90 -25.58 -19.27
C VAL A 961 35.92 -25.25 -20.36
N ALA A 962 35.72 -24.23 -21.20
CA ALA A 962 36.75 -23.63 -22.06
C ALA A 962 37.68 -22.72 -21.24
N GLN A 963 37.15 -21.73 -20.52
CA GLN A 963 37.88 -20.80 -19.67
C GLN A 963 38.76 -21.53 -18.64
N LEU A 964 38.24 -22.59 -17.99
CA LEU A 964 39.03 -23.48 -17.12
C LEU A 964 40.19 -24.19 -17.84
N LYS A 965 40.01 -24.65 -19.09
CA LYS A 965 41.10 -25.24 -19.88
C LYS A 965 42.17 -24.20 -20.19
N ASP A 966 41.79 -22.95 -20.45
CA ASP A 966 42.70 -21.87 -20.83
C ASP A 966 43.48 -21.28 -19.65
N PHE A 967 42.84 -21.08 -18.50
CA PHE A 967 43.56 -20.86 -17.25
C PHE A 967 44.52 -22.02 -16.93
N CYS A 968 44.13 -23.28 -17.18
CA CYS A 968 45.05 -24.41 -17.06
C CYS A 968 46.21 -24.38 -18.07
N LYS A 969 46.00 -23.89 -19.30
CA LYS A 969 47.10 -23.66 -20.27
C LYS A 969 48.05 -22.59 -19.73
N ALA A 970 47.53 -21.47 -19.22
CA ALA A 970 48.31 -20.38 -18.65
C ALA A 970 49.12 -20.83 -17.42
N ILE A 971 48.51 -21.56 -16.48
CA ILE A 971 49.21 -22.16 -15.33
C ILE A 971 50.34 -23.09 -15.80
N LYS A 972 50.10 -23.91 -16.83
CA LYS A 972 51.15 -24.78 -17.40
C LYS A 972 52.28 -24.00 -18.08
N LYS A 973 52.02 -22.85 -18.71
CA LYS A 973 53.06 -21.94 -19.23
C LYS A 973 54.00 -21.45 -18.10
N VAL A 974 53.45 -21.19 -16.91
CA VAL A 974 54.17 -20.63 -15.75
C VAL A 974 54.85 -21.70 -14.87
N ASN A 975 54.18 -22.83 -14.62
CA ASN A 975 54.72 -23.98 -13.88
C ASN A 975 54.24 -25.31 -14.50
N PRO A 976 55.06 -25.97 -15.34
CA PRO A 976 54.69 -27.22 -16.00
C PRO A 976 54.39 -28.39 -15.05
N ASP A 977 54.99 -28.42 -13.85
CA ASP A 977 54.89 -29.56 -12.92
C ASP A 977 53.51 -29.68 -12.27
N LEU A 978 52.74 -28.59 -12.21
CA LEU A 978 51.36 -28.61 -11.68
C LEU A 978 50.38 -29.32 -12.62
N ILE A 979 50.62 -29.23 -13.94
CA ILE A 979 49.75 -29.78 -14.98
C ILE A 979 50.61 -30.49 -16.05
N PRO A 980 51.25 -31.62 -15.71
CA PRO A 980 52.23 -32.28 -16.59
C PRO A 980 51.61 -32.88 -17.86
N ASP A 981 50.40 -33.43 -17.77
CA ASP A 981 49.69 -34.07 -18.88
C ASP A 981 48.20 -33.69 -18.96
N LYS A 982 47.51 -34.17 -20.00
CA LYS A 982 46.08 -33.94 -20.21
C LYS A 982 45.20 -34.57 -19.11
N ARG A 983 45.57 -35.74 -18.57
CA ARG A 983 44.77 -36.46 -17.58
C ARG A 983 44.77 -35.75 -16.23
N LYS A 984 45.91 -35.22 -15.78
CA LYS A 984 45.96 -34.36 -14.58
C LYS A 984 45.21 -33.05 -14.80
N ARG A 985 45.27 -32.44 -16.00
CA ARG A 985 44.44 -31.27 -16.32
C ARG A 985 42.95 -31.57 -16.19
N ASP A 986 42.47 -32.61 -16.86
CA ASP A 986 41.03 -32.89 -16.94
C ASP A 986 40.47 -33.27 -15.56
N GLY A 987 41.19 -34.08 -14.77
CA GLY A 987 40.84 -34.36 -13.38
C GLY A 987 40.98 -33.18 -12.41
N VAL A 988 41.78 -32.14 -12.73
CA VAL A 988 41.79 -30.88 -11.99
C VAL A 988 40.55 -30.06 -12.31
N ILE A 989 40.11 -30.00 -13.58
CA ILE A 989 38.88 -29.31 -13.98
C ILE A 989 37.68 -29.91 -13.24
N GLU A 990 37.55 -31.25 -13.20
CA GLU A 990 36.51 -31.94 -12.42
C GLU A 990 36.55 -31.59 -10.91
N ALA A 991 37.75 -31.67 -10.31
CA ALA A 991 37.93 -31.38 -8.88
C ALA A 991 37.63 -29.91 -8.53
N VAL A 992 37.99 -28.99 -9.43
CA VAL A 992 37.71 -27.55 -9.28
C VAL A 992 36.22 -27.29 -9.40
N LEU A 993 35.54 -27.79 -10.43
CA LEU A 993 34.09 -27.64 -10.58
C LEU A 993 33.34 -28.16 -9.32
N ALA A 994 33.69 -29.36 -8.86
CA ALA A 994 33.08 -29.94 -7.66
C ALA A 994 33.35 -29.12 -6.38
N LYS A 995 34.52 -28.48 -6.27
CA LYS A 995 34.85 -27.54 -5.18
C LYS A 995 34.09 -26.22 -5.31
N SER A 996 34.00 -25.63 -6.50
CA SER A 996 33.29 -24.37 -6.75
C SER A 996 31.81 -24.47 -6.39
N LEU A 997 31.14 -25.56 -6.81
CA LEU A 997 29.75 -25.84 -6.42
C LEU A 997 29.58 -26.00 -4.91
N GLN A 998 30.55 -26.60 -4.23
CA GLN A 998 30.53 -26.75 -2.77
C GLN A 998 30.82 -25.42 -2.04
N ALA A 999 31.71 -24.57 -2.57
CA ALA A 999 32.00 -23.25 -2.04
C ALA A 999 30.81 -22.29 -2.22
N LEU A 1000 30.08 -22.40 -3.34
CA LEU A 1000 28.85 -21.65 -3.58
C LEU A 1000 27.69 -22.16 -2.70
N GLU A 1001 27.49 -23.48 -2.54
CA GLU A 1001 26.52 -24.01 -1.56
C GLU A 1001 26.84 -23.54 -0.12
N ALA A 1002 28.12 -23.36 0.21
CA ALA A 1002 28.57 -22.85 1.51
C ALA A 1002 28.40 -21.33 1.72
N ARG A 1003 27.98 -20.54 0.71
CA ARG A 1003 27.59 -19.14 0.90
C ARG A 1003 26.19 -19.00 1.54
N TYR A 1004 25.36 -20.03 1.48
CA TYR A 1004 24.00 -20.04 2.07
C TYR A 1004 24.06 -20.30 3.59
N PRO A 1005 23.21 -19.64 4.40
CA PRO A 1005 23.26 -19.74 5.88
C PRO A 1005 22.66 -21.06 6.41
N THR A 1006 21.81 -21.71 5.62
CA THR A 1006 21.09 -22.94 5.95
C THR A 1006 21.35 -23.99 4.88
N ASP A 1007 21.18 -25.27 5.23
CA ASP A 1007 21.22 -26.36 4.26
C ASP A 1007 19.83 -26.61 3.62
N VAL A 1008 19.69 -27.65 2.78
CA VAL A 1008 18.40 -28.03 2.16
C VAL A 1008 17.43 -28.67 3.15
N VAL A 1009 17.92 -29.44 4.12
CA VAL A 1009 17.09 -30.14 5.12
C VAL A 1009 16.47 -29.14 6.09
N GLU A 1010 17.22 -28.11 6.46
CA GLU A 1010 16.75 -26.99 7.27
C GLU A 1010 15.70 -26.13 6.55
N ASP A 1011 15.93 -25.75 5.30
CA ASP A 1011 14.92 -24.95 4.57
C ASP A 1011 13.64 -25.74 4.31
N GLU A 1012 13.74 -27.03 3.96
CA GLU A 1012 12.55 -27.88 3.91
C GLU A 1012 11.87 -28.04 5.29
N ARG A 1013 12.61 -27.98 6.39
CA ARG A 1013 12.05 -27.99 7.76
C ARG A 1013 11.30 -26.69 8.03
N LEU A 1014 11.90 -25.53 7.76
CA LEU A 1014 11.28 -24.21 7.91
C LEU A 1014 9.97 -24.10 7.10
N LEU A 1015 9.96 -24.55 5.84
CA LEU A 1015 8.76 -24.54 5.00
C LEU A 1015 7.64 -25.49 5.46
N ARG A 1016 7.98 -26.50 6.29
CA ARG A 1016 7.04 -27.47 6.90
C ARG A 1016 6.55 -27.04 8.29
N GLU A 1017 7.39 -26.41 9.10
CA GLU A 1017 7.07 -26.00 10.48
C GLU A 1017 6.07 -24.82 10.53
N GLY A 1018 6.03 -23.98 9.49
CA GLY A 1018 5.06 -22.89 9.36
C GLY A 1018 5.45 -21.63 10.13
N GLY A 1019 4.50 -20.72 10.38
CA GLY A 1019 4.73 -19.46 11.09
C GLY A 1019 5.59 -18.41 10.35
N LEU A 1020 6.05 -18.71 9.14
CA LEU A 1020 6.82 -17.80 8.29
C LEU A 1020 5.90 -16.75 7.64
N GLY A 1021 6.34 -15.49 7.60
CA GLY A 1021 5.76 -14.45 6.75
C GLY A 1021 5.97 -14.75 5.26
N GLN A 1022 5.09 -14.22 4.40
CA GLN A 1022 5.03 -14.55 2.97
C GLN A 1022 6.37 -14.33 2.25
N ARG A 1023 6.95 -13.12 2.31
CA ARG A 1023 8.24 -12.77 1.69
C ARG A 1023 9.37 -13.69 2.13
N ARG A 1024 9.51 -13.91 3.44
CA ARG A 1024 10.46 -14.86 4.03
C ARG A 1024 10.26 -16.28 3.50
N ARG A 1025 9.01 -16.74 3.32
CA ARG A 1025 8.73 -18.04 2.71
C ARG A 1025 9.24 -18.10 1.27
N MET A 1026 8.97 -17.07 0.46
CA MET A 1026 9.40 -17.03 -0.94
C MET A 1026 10.93 -17.00 -1.07
N ALA A 1027 11.63 -16.26 -0.20
CA ALA A 1027 13.09 -16.28 -0.13
C ALA A 1027 13.66 -17.69 0.16
N ILE A 1028 13.04 -18.40 1.10
CA ILE A 1028 13.40 -19.79 1.43
C ILE A 1028 13.08 -20.73 0.25
N GLU A 1029 12.01 -20.49 -0.51
CA GLU A 1029 11.66 -21.31 -1.68
C GLU A 1029 12.63 -21.08 -2.87
N VAL A 1030 13.08 -19.85 -3.15
CA VAL A 1030 14.13 -19.56 -4.14
C VAL A 1030 15.43 -20.27 -3.79
N ARG A 1031 16.00 -20.00 -2.60
CA ARG A 1031 17.31 -20.55 -2.21
C ARG A 1031 17.31 -22.06 -2.01
N LEU A 1032 16.14 -22.66 -1.76
CA LEU A 1032 15.96 -24.11 -1.73
C LEU A 1032 16.00 -24.71 -3.14
N GLY A 1033 15.48 -24.01 -4.16
CA GLY A 1033 15.65 -24.36 -5.57
C GLY A 1033 17.11 -24.29 -6.00
N GLU A 1034 17.77 -23.16 -5.72
CA GLU A 1034 19.20 -22.93 -6.01
C GLU A 1034 20.09 -24.01 -5.37
N LYS A 1035 19.95 -24.28 -4.07
CA LYS A 1035 20.71 -25.34 -3.38
C LYS A 1035 20.38 -26.76 -3.87
N LYS A 1036 19.18 -27.01 -4.41
CA LYS A 1036 18.86 -28.31 -5.03
C LYS A 1036 19.56 -28.47 -6.37
N LEU A 1037 19.57 -27.44 -7.21
CA LEU A 1037 20.29 -27.42 -8.47
C LEU A 1037 21.81 -27.64 -8.26
N LEU A 1038 22.43 -26.94 -7.29
CA LEU A 1038 23.84 -27.14 -6.92
C LEU A 1038 24.15 -28.59 -6.48
N ARG A 1039 23.24 -29.23 -5.75
CA ARG A 1039 23.38 -30.64 -5.34
C ARG A 1039 23.21 -31.59 -6.52
N GLU A 1040 22.29 -31.32 -7.43
CA GLU A 1040 22.06 -32.09 -8.64
C GLU A 1040 23.27 -32.01 -9.59
N ALA A 1041 23.78 -30.80 -9.85
CA ALA A 1041 25.01 -30.56 -10.63
C ALA A 1041 26.23 -31.32 -10.05
N ARG A 1042 26.43 -31.25 -8.73
CA ARG A 1042 27.53 -31.96 -8.07
C ARG A 1042 27.36 -33.48 -8.08
N ASN A 1043 26.13 -34.00 -8.07
CA ASN A 1043 25.87 -35.43 -8.21
C ASN A 1043 26.10 -35.90 -9.66
N PHE A 1044 25.75 -35.08 -10.65
CA PHE A 1044 26.00 -35.34 -12.06
C PHE A 1044 27.50 -35.44 -12.37
N LEU A 1045 28.32 -34.49 -11.90
CA LEU A 1045 29.79 -34.58 -12.00
C LEU A 1045 30.36 -35.87 -11.40
N ARG A 1046 29.82 -36.35 -10.28
CA ARG A 1046 30.25 -37.62 -9.65
C ARG A 1046 29.83 -38.85 -10.47
N GLY A 1047 28.64 -38.83 -11.08
CA GLY A 1047 28.18 -39.93 -11.94
C GLY A 1047 29.09 -40.16 -13.14
N GLN A 1048 29.59 -39.08 -13.76
CA GLN A 1048 30.56 -39.17 -14.86
C GLN A 1048 31.90 -39.81 -14.44
N GLN A 1049 32.33 -39.62 -13.20
CA GLN A 1049 33.57 -40.23 -12.67
C GLN A 1049 33.45 -41.75 -12.49
N ASP A 1050 32.27 -42.24 -12.06
CA ASP A 1050 32.02 -43.68 -11.93
C ASP A 1050 31.91 -44.37 -13.31
N GLU A 1051 31.20 -43.79 -14.28
CA GLU A 1051 31.13 -44.35 -15.64
C GLU A 1051 32.48 -44.33 -16.37
N GLY A 1052 33.30 -43.31 -16.14
CA GLY A 1052 34.68 -43.22 -16.66
C GLY A 1052 35.66 -44.28 -16.11
N SER A 1053 35.22 -45.14 -15.18
CA SER A 1053 36.08 -46.09 -14.45
C SER A 1053 35.99 -47.56 -14.90
N GLU A 1054 35.22 -47.89 -15.95
CA GLU A 1054 35.07 -49.28 -16.46
C GLU A 1054 36.45 -49.94 -16.74
N PRO A 1055 36.71 -51.16 -16.25
CA PRO A 1055 38.04 -51.78 -16.34
C PRO A 1055 38.36 -52.22 -17.78
N SER A 1056 39.47 -51.70 -18.31
CA SER A 1056 40.00 -51.97 -19.65
C SER A 1056 39.95 -53.45 -20.05
N LYS A 1057 39.07 -53.78 -21.02
CA LYS A 1057 38.89 -55.14 -21.53
C LYS A 1057 39.95 -55.46 -22.60
N ARG A 1058 40.58 -56.64 -22.45
CA ARG A 1058 41.55 -57.30 -23.36
C ARG A 1058 42.97 -56.69 -23.43
N ALA A 1059 43.83 -57.21 -22.55
CA ALA A 1059 45.17 -57.58 -22.97
C ALA A 1059 45.10 -58.58 -24.15
N LYS A 1060 45.96 -58.44 -25.16
CA LYS A 1060 46.07 -59.38 -26.28
C LYS A 1060 47.00 -60.54 -25.90
N THR A 1061 46.52 -61.77 -26.09
CA THR A 1061 47.35 -62.99 -26.07
C THR A 1061 47.55 -63.50 -27.50
N SER A 1062 48.50 -62.89 -28.21
CA SER A 1062 49.18 -63.42 -29.41
C SER A 1062 50.36 -62.52 -29.76
#